data_AF-A0A833FW59-F1
#
_entry.id   AF-A0A833FW59-F1
#
_cell.length_a   1.000
_cell.length_b   1.000
_cell.length_c   1.000
_cell.angle_alpha   90.00
_cell.angle_beta   90.00
_cell.angle_gamma   90.00
#
_symmetry.space_group_name_H-M   'P 1'
#
loop_
_entity.id
_entity.type
_entity.pdbx_description
1 polymer ?
#
loop_
_entity_poly.entity_id
_entity_poly.type
_entity_poly.pdbx_seq_one_letter_code
_entity_poly.pdbx_strand_id
1 'polypeptide(L)'
;ITTFVVAFGVQNTAQNKLNCMASNGGSGEPIYAQNRGEFIRALRDIFVQIQEESVAFASAAVPTVQANIADKIYLSSFTPLNDAAVWPGRLDTFLKPIPTIEGTGIPDRTALCESGTLEAKCFAYDVGDSQPGWDGDIAGYLPRGLLLQAPLPGDITRFDNSTLQIGTGVDDRRVLFGLPDSTTPGKRQYFQYPGDNAEQAEFEYVWNLPTPGVGDATNLDTIAGILEFTLAEKRGEATDPETGNVTRLQYVMGDIFHANPTVVNAPSDFHYYTRDPYLGAALCGQDAATTALRGPKLSYAWFSNKNLCRRIMIFAGSNDGQLHAFDGGTFEGSECKLDLPVQLDLLDPQLGDDDSTDGEFNWGTGRELFSFIPEAQMPLIRELSGIPMLTTEYGIDNTPRVADIFIDPLASVDGSPTCTDREWRTVLLGTYREGGPGVFALDITQPDVIPVATNVPEPLAGSPAYVPSCINGGPNCGPLPFPALLWEFTDTTDEDANGLADLGETWSRPVVARIQVCNGACDTDAEPEDRYVAIFGGGLSESPTNSVADAVGNWLYMVDVETGRTLYKRGGDGVIDGSVPADVALVDRNVNGLVDVVYFGTTAGFVYKLELGEGPFELGVDGRIQDPALEVGRFNPFKVFTTGGRPIYMEVNAVYVTKLRQHALLFGTGNRWNLWDFNNQEGRFYAIVDSGWKDGGADGVTFDGLIDPVGCVTCTQPLTEAVLQPIDPDGANDIENPGPAYLFGNPNPELLAGWFFPLGTNEKLITEPVTISGISFFTFYDPISSEIDGVCARGGESKLFLINTANAVGYYPVTATQYERYVVSSKFTTQPFAELSTTQNQGDTGTADEEWTDQLTTINRELRELQPATCRFANYTIDIKTIRSDTGIIFLAPIPVCIEGHNWKEY
;
A
#
# COMPACT_ATOMS: atom_id res chain seq x y z
N ILE A 1 -22.13 6.56 24.21
CA ILE A 1 -23.09 7.19 23.27
C ILE A 1 -23.21 8.65 23.65
N THR A 2 -22.56 9.54 22.89
CA THR A 2 -22.73 10.99 23.03
C THR A 2 -24.12 11.36 22.51
N THR A 3 -24.91 12.11 23.29
CA THR A 3 -26.31 12.45 22.97
C THR A 3 -26.45 13.97 22.87
N PHE A 4 -26.52 14.46 21.64
CA PHE A 4 -26.73 15.88 21.34
C PHE A 4 -28.19 16.28 21.52
N VAL A 5 -28.43 17.48 22.06
CA VAL A 5 -29.77 18.02 22.28
C VAL A 5 -29.93 19.35 21.55
N VAL A 6 -30.79 19.37 20.51
CA VAL A 6 -31.14 20.59 19.77
C VAL A 6 -32.53 21.06 20.13
N ALA A 7 -32.65 22.31 20.58
CA ALA A 7 -33.89 22.93 20.97
C ALA A 7 -34.31 24.00 19.95
N PHE A 8 -35.28 23.68 19.09
CA PHE A 8 -35.74 24.58 18.03
C PHE A 8 -36.84 25.54 18.50
N GLY A 9 -36.63 26.85 18.37
CA GLY A 9 -37.59 27.89 18.74
C GLY A 9 -37.80 28.04 20.25
N VAL A 10 -36.86 27.53 21.06
CA VAL A 10 -36.91 27.57 22.53
C VAL A 10 -35.90 28.61 23.03
N GLN A 11 -36.31 29.49 23.94
CA GLN A 11 -35.40 30.46 24.54
C GLN A 11 -34.46 29.81 25.57
N ASN A 12 -33.17 30.15 25.50
CA ASN A 12 -32.17 29.71 26.46
C ASN A 12 -32.55 30.23 27.86
N THR A 13 -32.91 29.30 28.74
CA THR A 13 -33.25 29.58 30.14
C THR A 13 -32.34 28.72 31.00
N ALA A 14 -31.58 29.35 31.88
CA ALA A 14 -30.67 28.64 32.78
C ALA A 14 -31.45 27.59 33.59
N GLN A 15 -30.93 26.34 33.63
CA GLN A 15 -31.47 25.20 34.39
C GLN A 15 -32.80 24.61 33.88
N ASN A 16 -32.88 24.21 32.61
CA ASN A 16 -33.99 23.39 32.12
C ASN A 16 -33.59 21.91 31.95
N LYS A 17 -34.59 21.04 31.71
CA LYS A 17 -34.37 19.59 31.53
C LYS A 17 -33.46 19.26 30.34
N LEU A 18 -33.37 20.13 29.34
CA LEU A 18 -32.54 19.93 28.16
C LEU A 18 -31.06 20.00 28.54
N ASN A 19 -30.67 20.93 29.42
CA ASN A 19 -29.29 21.03 29.91
C ASN A 19 -28.88 19.75 30.68
N CYS A 20 -29.78 19.18 31.47
CA CYS A 20 -29.52 17.89 32.11
C CYS A 20 -29.38 16.74 31.10
N MET A 21 -30.13 16.76 29.99
CA MET A 21 -30.04 15.72 28.95
C MET A 21 -28.73 15.83 28.17
N ALA A 22 -28.32 17.02 27.76
CA ALA A 22 -27.05 17.25 27.05
C ALA A 22 -25.85 16.89 27.94
N SER A 23 -25.89 17.30 29.22
CA SER A 23 -24.79 17.06 30.15
C SER A 23 -24.66 15.58 30.54
N ASN A 24 -25.75 14.88 30.85
CA ASN A 24 -25.70 13.42 31.09
C ASN A 24 -25.47 12.61 29.79
N GLY A 25 -25.80 13.21 28.65
CA GLY A 25 -25.55 12.67 27.32
C GLY A 25 -24.12 12.87 26.83
N GLY A 26 -23.26 13.61 27.55
CA GLY A 26 -21.87 13.84 27.17
C GLY A 26 -21.62 14.97 26.16
N SER A 27 -22.66 15.64 25.64
CA SER A 27 -22.51 16.75 24.68
C SER A 27 -22.37 18.13 25.35
N GLY A 28 -22.31 18.17 26.68
CA GLY A 28 -22.23 19.41 27.46
C GLY A 28 -23.56 20.15 27.53
N GLU A 29 -23.74 21.19 26.70
CA GLU A 29 -24.90 22.09 26.72
C GLU A 29 -25.80 21.90 25.49
N PRO A 30 -27.12 22.19 25.58
CA PRO A 30 -28.03 22.10 24.43
C PRO A 30 -27.80 23.23 23.43
N ILE A 31 -28.00 22.94 22.15
CA ILE A 31 -27.93 23.94 21.08
C ILE A 31 -29.31 24.55 20.85
N TYR A 32 -29.44 25.86 21.00
CA TYR A 32 -30.71 26.59 20.94
C TYR A 32 -30.89 27.33 19.61
N ALA A 33 -31.34 26.62 18.57
CA ALA A 33 -31.61 27.22 17.26
C ALA A 33 -32.94 28.01 17.26
N GLN A 34 -32.92 29.28 16.86
CA GLN A 34 -34.10 30.17 16.87
C GLN A 34 -34.81 30.28 15.52
N ASN A 35 -34.15 29.89 14.43
CA ASN A 35 -34.70 29.94 13.07
C ASN A 35 -34.18 28.79 12.22
N ARG A 36 -34.84 28.55 11.07
CA ARG A 36 -34.53 27.43 10.16
C ARG A 36 -33.04 27.37 9.79
N GLY A 37 -32.41 28.52 9.55
CA GLY A 37 -30.99 28.58 9.19
C GLY A 37 -30.08 28.10 10.33
N GLU A 38 -30.33 28.57 11.54
CA GLU A 38 -29.61 28.12 12.75
C GLU A 38 -29.86 26.65 13.08
N PHE A 39 -31.05 26.12 12.79
CA PHE A 39 -31.35 24.70 13.04
C PHE A 39 -30.60 23.79 12.06
N ILE A 40 -30.59 24.17 10.78
CA ILE A 40 -29.80 23.44 9.77
C ILE A 40 -28.32 23.51 10.12
N ARG A 41 -27.80 24.67 10.54
CA ARG A 41 -26.41 24.81 10.99
C ARG A 41 -26.11 23.94 12.21
N ALA A 42 -26.96 23.99 13.24
CA ALA A 42 -26.78 23.16 14.44
C ALA A 42 -26.75 21.66 14.13
N LEU A 43 -27.62 21.18 13.24
CA LEU A 43 -27.59 19.78 12.82
C LEU A 43 -26.33 19.46 12.03
N ARG A 44 -25.88 20.35 11.15
CA ARG A 44 -24.62 20.19 10.42
C ARG A 44 -23.44 20.14 11.37
N ASP A 45 -23.33 21.08 12.29
CA ASP A 45 -22.25 21.15 13.29
C ASP A 45 -22.24 19.89 14.17
N ILE A 46 -23.42 19.35 14.54
CA ILE A 46 -23.52 18.08 15.27
C ILE A 46 -23.07 16.89 14.40
N PHE A 47 -23.48 16.82 13.14
CA PHE A 47 -23.06 15.71 12.27
C PHE A 47 -21.57 15.78 11.96
N VAL A 48 -21.03 16.98 11.73
CA VAL A 48 -19.59 17.24 11.65
C VAL A 48 -18.93 16.82 12.95
N GLN A 49 -19.43 17.23 14.11
CA GLN A 49 -18.84 16.83 15.39
C GLN A 49 -18.95 15.33 15.64
N ILE A 50 -20.04 14.66 15.26
CA ILE A 50 -20.18 13.20 15.40
C ILE A 50 -19.21 12.48 14.47
N GLN A 51 -19.08 12.96 13.23
CA GLN A 51 -18.21 12.37 12.22
C GLN A 51 -16.74 12.68 12.52
N GLU A 52 -16.39 13.90 12.89
CA GLU A 52 -15.10 14.24 13.52
C GLU A 52 -14.93 13.45 14.84
N GLU A 53 -15.93 13.19 15.67
CA GLU A 53 -15.75 12.36 16.86
C GLU A 53 -15.51 10.87 16.52
N SER A 54 -16.00 10.39 15.37
CA SER A 54 -15.70 9.04 14.86
C SER A 54 -14.46 8.95 13.95
N VAL A 55 -14.02 10.07 13.34
CA VAL A 55 -13.02 10.12 12.25
C VAL A 55 -11.87 11.10 12.52
N ALA A 56 -12.00 12.02 13.49
CA ALA A 56 -10.95 13.01 13.81
C ALA A 56 -9.73 12.25 14.28
N PHE A 57 -8.78 12.10 13.37
CA PHE A 57 -7.62 11.21 13.42
C PHE A 57 -7.98 9.72 13.47
N ALA A 58 -8.73 9.22 12.49
CA ALA A 58 -8.56 7.84 12.02
C ALA A 58 -7.12 7.68 11.50
N SER A 59 -6.18 7.62 12.45
CA SER A 59 -4.88 7.00 12.40
C SER A 59 -3.76 7.56 11.53
N ALA A 60 -3.84 8.88 11.40
CA ALA A 60 -2.91 9.79 10.80
C ALA A 60 -2.73 9.59 9.30
N ALA A 61 -3.22 10.61 8.63
CA ALA A 61 -2.62 11.21 7.48
C ALA A 61 -1.08 11.25 7.57
N VAL A 62 -0.52 10.21 6.99
CA VAL A 62 0.89 9.89 6.83
C VAL A 62 1.54 10.64 5.67
N PRO A 63 2.46 11.63 5.77
CA PRO A 63 3.33 11.87 4.64
C PRO A 63 4.10 10.62 4.30
N THR A 64 3.77 10.00 3.18
CA THR A 64 4.31 8.72 2.80
C THR A 64 5.55 8.89 1.94
N VAL A 65 6.55 8.03 2.13
CA VAL A 65 7.82 8.11 1.39
C VAL A 65 8.08 6.86 0.59
N GLN A 66 8.38 7.09 -0.68
CA GLN A 66 9.15 6.14 -1.47
C GLN A 66 10.47 6.76 -1.90
N ALA A 67 11.55 6.07 -1.56
CA ALA A 67 12.86 6.33 -2.12
C ALA A 67 13.01 5.52 -3.41
N ASN A 68 13.24 6.19 -4.54
CA ASN A 68 13.88 5.50 -5.66
C ASN A 68 15.30 5.15 -5.20
N ILE A 69 15.78 3.94 -5.48
CA ILE A 69 16.95 3.32 -4.83
C ILE A 69 18.16 4.26 -4.84
N ALA A 70 18.33 5.07 -5.88
CA ALA A 70 19.53 5.89 -6.03
C ALA A 70 19.31 7.43 -5.85
N ASP A 71 18.19 8.03 -6.28
CA ASP A 71 18.24 9.50 -6.56
C ASP A 71 17.14 10.40 -5.98
N LYS A 72 15.91 9.91 -5.84
CA LYS A 72 14.73 10.73 -5.53
C LYS A 72 13.96 10.21 -4.32
N ILE A 73 13.31 11.13 -3.60
CA ILE A 73 12.31 10.84 -2.58
C ILE A 73 11.01 11.57 -2.94
N TYR A 74 9.91 10.84 -2.88
CA TYR A 74 8.55 11.35 -3.06
C TYR A 74 7.86 11.42 -1.71
N LEU A 75 7.26 12.56 -1.38
CA LEU A 75 6.60 12.83 -0.11
C LEU A 75 5.16 13.28 -0.36
N SER A 76 4.17 12.48 0.06
CA SER A 76 2.77 12.93 0.01
C SER A 76 2.44 13.88 1.15
N SER A 77 1.53 14.82 0.93
CA SER A 77 0.87 15.60 1.99
C SER A 77 -0.47 16.14 1.48
N PHE A 78 -1.28 16.75 2.34
CA PHE A 78 -2.52 17.40 1.91
C PHE A 78 -2.85 18.55 2.84
N THR A 79 -3.82 19.37 2.46
CA THR A 79 -4.24 20.52 3.26
C THR A 79 -5.74 20.44 3.54
N PRO A 80 -6.17 20.14 4.77
CA PRO A 80 -7.59 20.08 5.11
C PRO A 80 -8.34 21.36 4.73
N LEU A 81 -9.53 21.21 4.17
CA LEU A 81 -10.45 22.31 3.86
C LEU A 81 -11.70 22.20 4.74
N ASN A 82 -12.16 23.32 5.28
CA ASN A 82 -13.31 23.35 6.20
C ASN A 82 -14.66 23.02 5.51
N ASP A 83 -14.74 23.20 4.19
CA ASP A 83 -15.99 23.21 3.42
C ASP A 83 -15.91 22.31 2.15
N ALA A 84 -15.04 21.30 2.13
CA ALA A 84 -14.88 20.39 0.99
C ALA A 84 -14.74 18.92 1.43
N ALA A 85 -15.36 18.02 0.68
CA ALA A 85 -15.29 16.56 0.88
C ALA A 85 -13.95 15.95 0.41
N VAL A 86 -13.32 16.61 -0.57
CA VAL A 86 -12.00 16.25 -1.10
C VAL A 86 -11.04 17.36 -0.75
N TRP A 87 -9.86 17.01 -0.21
CA TRP A 87 -8.84 18.00 0.13
C TRP A 87 -7.75 18.05 -0.94
N PRO A 88 -7.07 19.19 -1.11
CA PRO A 88 -5.92 19.30 -2.00
C PRO A 88 -4.81 18.33 -1.57
N GLY A 89 -4.54 17.33 -2.39
CA GLY A 89 -3.36 16.48 -2.27
C GLY A 89 -2.12 17.15 -2.87
N ARG A 90 -0.96 16.79 -2.32
CA ARG A 90 0.37 17.19 -2.75
C ARG A 90 1.26 15.96 -2.78
N LEU A 91 2.21 15.95 -3.72
CA LEU A 91 3.23 14.92 -3.80
C LEU A 91 4.54 15.59 -4.22
N ASP A 92 5.32 15.95 -3.21
CA ASP A 92 6.58 16.67 -3.37
C ASP A 92 7.71 15.70 -3.77
N THR A 93 8.53 16.09 -4.74
CA THR A 93 9.70 15.33 -5.20
C THR A 93 10.99 16.05 -4.79
N PHE A 94 11.88 15.34 -4.11
CA PHE A 94 13.19 15.83 -3.68
C PHE A 94 14.31 14.98 -4.27
N LEU A 95 15.42 15.61 -4.63
CA LEU A 95 16.69 14.92 -4.91
C LEU A 95 17.41 14.67 -3.59
N LYS A 96 17.81 13.41 -3.37
CA LYS A 96 18.38 12.96 -2.10
C LYS A 96 19.66 13.70 -1.72
N PRO A 97 19.96 13.85 -0.41
CA PRO A 97 19.06 13.62 0.73
C PRO A 97 17.98 14.71 0.84
N ILE A 98 16.89 14.53 1.59
CA ILE A 98 15.85 15.58 1.69
C ILE A 98 16.44 16.86 2.33
N PRO A 99 16.32 18.05 1.69
CA PRO A 99 16.66 19.30 2.34
C PRO A 99 15.69 19.56 3.49
N THR A 100 16.17 19.87 4.68
CA THR A 100 15.32 20.18 5.85
C THR A 100 15.61 21.57 6.40
N ILE A 101 14.57 22.26 6.86
CA ILE A 101 14.68 23.52 7.59
C ILE A 101 15.32 23.26 8.96
N GLU A 102 16.45 23.93 9.21
CA GLU A 102 17.26 23.77 10.41
C GLU A 102 16.42 23.92 11.70
N GLY A 103 16.55 22.96 12.62
CA GLY A 103 15.86 22.94 13.91
C GLY A 103 14.40 22.44 13.89
N THR A 104 13.77 22.27 12.72
CA THR A 104 12.38 21.78 12.61
C THR A 104 12.29 20.34 12.08
N GLY A 105 13.24 19.95 11.22
CA GLY A 105 13.21 18.67 10.50
C GLY A 105 12.20 18.62 9.35
N ILE A 106 11.51 19.74 9.07
CA ILE A 106 10.52 19.86 7.99
C ILE A 106 11.24 20.01 6.64
N PRO A 107 10.81 19.30 5.59
CA PRO A 107 11.36 19.45 4.24
C PRO A 107 11.32 20.90 3.72
N ASP A 108 12.44 21.37 3.17
CA ASP A 108 12.60 22.73 2.65
C ASP A 108 12.30 22.79 1.15
N ARG A 109 11.09 23.28 0.81
CA ARG A 109 10.63 23.48 -0.57
C ARG A 109 11.26 24.71 -1.24
N THR A 110 12.01 25.54 -0.51
CA THR A 110 12.68 26.72 -1.07
C THR A 110 14.06 26.41 -1.65
N ALA A 111 14.62 25.24 -1.30
CA ALA A 111 15.86 24.72 -1.85
C ALA A 111 15.64 24.14 -3.25
N LEU A 112 15.29 24.97 -4.24
CA LEU A 112 14.96 24.53 -5.61
C LEU A 112 16.18 23.93 -6.33
N CYS A 113 15.97 22.87 -7.11
CA CYS A 113 17.01 22.33 -8.00
C CYS A 113 17.25 23.24 -9.23
N GLU A 114 18.51 23.49 -9.61
CA GLU A 114 18.92 24.22 -10.81
C GLU A 114 19.13 23.28 -12.01
N SER A 115 18.33 23.47 -13.06
CA SER A 115 18.39 22.64 -14.27
C SER A 115 19.78 22.62 -14.93
N GLY A 116 20.37 21.43 -15.08
CA GLY A 116 21.56 21.19 -15.91
C GLY A 116 22.86 20.92 -15.15
N THR A 117 22.82 20.95 -13.81
CA THR A 117 23.85 20.40 -12.92
C THR A 117 23.23 19.24 -12.13
N LEU A 118 23.97 18.16 -11.90
CA LEU A 118 23.53 17.17 -10.90
C LEU A 118 23.54 17.90 -9.55
N GLU A 119 22.36 18.12 -8.98
CA GLU A 119 22.21 18.77 -7.67
C GLU A 119 21.59 17.79 -6.69
N ALA A 120 22.23 17.62 -5.54
CA ALA A 120 21.72 16.85 -4.42
C ALA A 120 21.07 17.80 -3.40
N LYS A 121 20.21 17.28 -2.51
CA LYS A 121 19.63 18.07 -1.42
C LYS A 121 18.80 19.27 -1.88
N CYS A 122 17.90 19.04 -2.82
CA CYS A 122 17.03 20.07 -3.38
C CYS A 122 15.62 19.54 -3.67
N PHE A 123 14.66 20.46 -3.76
CA PHE A 123 13.28 20.26 -4.15
C PHE A 123 13.14 20.40 -5.67
N ALA A 124 12.65 19.33 -6.32
CA ALA A 124 12.49 19.29 -7.76
C ALA A 124 11.15 19.88 -8.21
N TYR A 125 10.02 19.32 -7.73
CA TYR A 125 8.67 19.76 -8.10
C TYR A 125 7.59 19.16 -7.17
N ASP A 126 6.40 19.78 -7.16
CA ASP A 126 5.16 19.24 -6.58
C ASP A 126 4.31 18.64 -7.71
N VAL A 127 4.15 17.32 -7.71
CA VAL A 127 3.42 16.56 -8.73
C VAL A 127 1.92 16.89 -8.70
N GLY A 128 1.35 17.07 -7.50
CA GLY A 128 -0.05 17.46 -7.33
C GLY A 128 -0.31 18.91 -7.78
N ASP A 129 0.76 19.71 -7.91
CA ASP A 129 0.77 21.11 -8.34
C ASP A 129 -0.24 21.97 -7.56
N SER A 130 -0.39 21.73 -6.24
CA SER A 130 -1.33 22.52 -5.43
C SER A 130 -0.75 23.91 -5.15
N GLN A 131 -1.31 24.94 -5.80
CA GLN A 131 -0.75 26.29 -5.80
C GLN A 131 -1.42 27.22 -4.76
N PRO A 132 -0.63 28.08 -4.08
CA PRO A 132 -1.17 29.15 -3.25
C PRO A 132 -1.71 30.29 -4.14
N GLY A 133 -3.00 30.56 -4.05
CA GLY A 133 -3.70 31.58 -4.83
C GLY A 133 -4.62 31.00 -5.91
N TRP A 134 -5.37 31.88 -6.57
CA TRP A 134 -6.26 31.53 -7.68
C TRP A 134 -5.78 32.16 -8.97
N ASP A 135 -6.13 31.55 -10.10
CA ASP A 135 -6.00 32.20 -11.40
C ASP A 135 -6.64 33.60 -11.39
N GLY A 136 -5.85 34.61 -11.75
CA GLY A 136 -6.23 36.03 -11.78
C GLY A 136 -6.05 36.83 -10.48
N ASP A 137 -5.72 36.21 -9.33
CA ASP A 137 -5.31 36.89 -8.09
C ASP A 137 -3.76 37.00 -8.00
N ILE A 138 -3.24 37.90 -7.15
CA ILE A 138 -1.82 38.35 -7.02
C ILE A 138 -0.73 37.27 -7.25
N ALA A 139 0.41 37.69 -7.83
CA ALA A 139 1.69 36.98 -8.01
C ALA A 139 1.86 35.65 -7.23
N GLY A 140 1.87 34.51 -7.94
CA GLY A 140 2.12 33.19 -7.37
C GLY A 140 1.58 32.03 -8.19
N TYR A 141 0.45 32.21 -8.89
CA TYR A 141 -0.13 31.18 -9.77
C TYR A 141 0.71 30.99 -11.04
N LEU A 142 1.52 29.93 -11.07
CA LEU A 142 2.40 29.55 -12.18
C LEU A 142 2.37 28.01 -12.32
N PRO A 143 1.31 27.43 -12.93
CA PRO A 143 1.14 25.99 -13.02
C PRO A 143 2.29 25.34 -13.81
N ARG A 144 2.74 24.16 -13.36
CA ARG A 144 3.88 23.40 -13.93
C ARG A 144 3.62 21.90 -14.09
N GLY A 145 2.70 21.34 -13.31
CA GLY A 145 2.34 19.93 -13.27
C GLY A 145 0.87 19.71 -13.62
N LEU A 146 0.14 19.00 -12.76
CA LEU A 146 -1.24 18.57 -13.01
C LEU A 146 -2.21 19.72 -13.32
N LEU A 147 -2.03 20.92 -12.74
CA LEU A 147 -2.87 22.08 -13.05
C LEU A 147 -2.77 22.52 -14.51
N LEU A 148 -1.64 22.30 -15.19
CA LEU A 148 -1.53 22.60 -16.62
C LEU A 148 -2.41 21.70 -17.48
N GLN A 149 -2.78 20.52 -16.96
CA GLN A 149 -3.51 19.51 -17.71
C GLN A 149 -5.02 19.56 -17.46
N ALA A 150 -5.46 20.35 -16.47
CA ALA A 150 -6.87 20.47 -16.13
C ALA A 150 -7.45 21.79 -16.67
N PRO A 151 -8.67 21.77 -17.22
CA PRO A 151 -9.33 22.99 -17.64
C PRO A 151 -9.82 23.80 -16.43
N LEU A 152 -9.79 25.12 -16.56
CA LEU A 152 -10.53 26.00 -15.64
C LEU A 152 -12.04 25.72 -15.80
N PRO A 153 -12.83 25.76 -14.70
CA PRO A 153 -14.27 25.55 -14.79
C PRO A 153 -14.99 26.48 -15.80
N GLY A 154 -14.46 27.69 -16.02
CA GLY A 154 -15.02 28.65 -16.97
C GLY A 154 -14.68 28.39 -18.44
N ASP A 155 -13.68 27.55 -18.71
CA ASP A 155 -13.23 27.21 -20.06
C ASP A 155 -13.97 25.97 -20.61
N ILE A 156 -14.60 25.18 -19.74
CA ILE A 156 -15.39 24.02 -20.14
C ILE A 156 -16.69 24.46 -20.80
N THR A 157 -16.86 24.06 -22.05
CA THR A 157 -18.15 24.16 -22.76
C THR A 157 -18.86 22.82 -22.63
N ARG A 158 -20.02 22.81 -21.98
CA ARG A 158 -20.85 21.61 -21.80
C ARG A 158 -21.11 20.91 -23.14
N PHE A 159 -20.93 19.59 -23.16
CA PHE A 159 -21.04 18.71 -24.34
C PHE A 159 -19.99 18.95 -25.46
N ASP A 160 -18.90 19.67 -25.19
CA ASP A 160 -17.78 19.82 -26.13
C ASP A 160 -16.51 19.17 -25.57
N ASN A 161 -16.20 17.96 -26.04
CA ASN A 161 -15.01 17.20 -25.64
C ASN A 161 -13.69 17.96 -25.93
N SER A 162 -13.66 18.91 -26.86
CA SER A 162 -12.44 19.69 -27.14
C SER A 162 -12.07 20.67 -26.03
N THR A 163 -13.00 20.94 -25.10
CA THR A 163 -12.79 21.85 -23.95
C THR A 163 -12.46 21.11 -22.66
N LEU A 164 -12.54 19.78 -22.63
CA LEU A 164 -12.27 18.98 -21.44
C LEU A 164 -10.78 18.73 -21.18
N GLN A 165 -9.90 19.04 -22.15
CA GLN A 165 -8.48 18.67 -22.13
C GLN A 165 -8.25 17.17 -21.84
N ILE A 166 -9.03 16.30 -22.50
CA ILE A 166 -8.86 14.85 -22.43
C ILE A 166 -8.33 14.32 -23.76
N GLY A 167 -7.21 13.59 -23.73
CA GLY A 167 -6.61 13.06 -24.95
C GLY A 167 -5.10 12.83 -24.85
N THR A 168 -4.44 12.87 -26.00
CA THR A 168 -2.99 12.60 -26.11
C THR A 168 -2.15 13.87 -26.27
N GLY A 169 -2.74 15.06 -26.21
CA GLY A 169 -2.03 16.34 -26.23
C GLY A 169 -1.10 16.52 -25.03
N VAL A 170 -0.08 17.37 -25.20
CA VAL A 170 0.96 17.61 -24.18
C VAL A 170 0.37 18.16 -22.88
N ASP A 171 -0.73 18.92 -22.94
CA ASP A 171 -1.43 19.45 -21.76
C ASP A 171 -2.82 18.81 -21.61
N ASP A 172 -3.07 17.65 -22.24
CA ASP A 172 -4.29 16.89 -21.97
C ASP A 172 -4.06 15.94 -20.78
N ARG A 173 -5.13 15.66 -20.02
CA ARG A 173 -5.21 14.52 -19.10
C ARG A 173 -5.68 13.25 -19.82
N ARG A 174 -5.41 12.12 -19.20
CA ARG A 174 -5.80 10.78 -19.68
C ARG A 174 -6.52 10.06 -18.55
N VAL A 175 -7.69 10.57 -18.19
CA VAL A 175 -8.56 9.96 -17.18
C VAL A 175 -9.32 8.82 -17.85
N LEU A 176 -9.14 7.61 -17.33
CA LEU A 176 -9.63 6.36 -17.88
C LEU A 176 -10.48 5.64 -16.84
N PHE A 177 -11.49 4.89 -17.26
CA PHE A 177 -12.28 4.05 -16.35
C PHE A 177 -12.57 2.67 -16.95
N GLY A 178 -12.77 1.69 -16.06
CA GLY A 178 -13.18 0.33 -16.43
C GLY A 178 -14.62 0.28 -16.95
N LEU A 179 -14.93 -0.68 -17.81
CA LEU A 179 -16.27 -0.86 -18.35
C LEU A 179 -17.01 -2.02 -17.64
N PRO A 180 -18.35 -1.95 -17.49
CA PRO A 180 -19.21 -2.91 -16.75
C PRO A 180 -19.07 -4.41 -17.05
N ASP A 181 -18.41 -4.74 -18.16
CA ASP A 181 -18.22 -6.08 -18.69
C ASP A 181 -16.74 -6.30 -19.05
N SER A 182 -15.80 -5.67 -18.33
CA SER A 182 -14.35 -5.83 -18.56
C SER A 182 -13.83 -7.23 -18.16
N THR A 183 -14.52 -8.28 -18.58
CA THR A 183 -13.98 -9.64 -18.55
C THR A 183 -12.87 -9.81 -19.57
N THR A 184 -12.71 -8.86 -20.50
CA THR A 184 -11.63 -8.82 -21.50
C THR A 184 -10.54 -7.82 -21.09
N PRO A 185 -9.26 -8.23 -21.06
CA PRO A 185 -8.15 -7.34 -20.76
C PRO A 185 -8.04 -6.15 -21.72
N GLY A 186 -7.66 -5.00 -21.17
CA GLY A 186 -7.46 -3.74 -21.89
C GLY A 186 -8.74 -2.95 -22.19
N LYS A 187 -9.92 -3.44 -21.78
CA LYS A 187 -11.20 -2.75 -22.02
C LYS A 187 -11.39 -1.58 -21.06
N ARG A 188 -11.24 -0.35 -21.58
CA ARG A 188 -11.40 0.91 -20.85
C ARG A 188 -11.80 2.06 -21.77
N GLN A 189 -12.31 3.15 -21.19
CA GLN A 189 -12.75 4.34 -21.92
C GLN A 189 -12.20 5.62 -21.31
N TYR A 190 -12.04 6.68 -22.13
CA TYR A 190 -11.76 8.03 -21.64
C TYR A 190 -12.96 8.61 -20.89
N PHE A 191 -12.70 9.25 -19.76
CA PHE A 191 -13.73 9.94 -18.96
C PHE A 191 -14.12 11.27 -19.62
N GLN A 192 -14.99 11.21 -20.63
CA GLN A 192 -15.41 12.34 -21.47
C GLN A 192 -16.90 12.30 -21.79
N TYR A 193 -17.46 13.33 -22.42
CA TYR A 193 -18.87 13.30 -22.82
C TYR A 193 -19.13 12.14 -23.81
N PRO A 194 -20.20 11.36 -23.62
CA PRO A 194 -20.50 10.23 -24.49
C PRO A 194 -20.77 10.70 -25.92
N GLY A 195 -20.06 10.11 -26.87
CA GLY A 195 -20.18 10.39 -28.31
C GLY A 195 -21.35 9.66 -28.97
N ASP A 196 -21.83 8.57 -28.36
CA ASP A 196 -22.98 7.80 -28.81
C ASP A 196 -23.80 7.19 -27.66
N ASN A 197 -24.85 6.46 -28.02
CA ASN A 197 -25.77 5.86 -27.05
C ASN A 197 -25.17 4.68 -26.28
N ALA A 198 -24.13 4.02 -26.81
CA ALA A 198 -23.47 2.91 -26.12
C ALA A 198 -22.60 3.46 -24.99
N GLU A 199 -21.79 4.49 -25.28
CA GLU A 199 -21.00 5.18 -24.26
C GLU A 199 -21.89 5.83 -23.18
N GLN A 200 -23.05 6.39 -23.56
CA GLN A 200 -24.02 6.89 -22.57
C GLN A 200 -24.53 5.76 -21.67
N ALA A 201 -24.88 4.61 -22.22
CA ALA A 201 -25.41 3.49 -21.46
C ALA A 201 -24.40 2.93 -20.44
N GLU A 202 -23.10 3.01 -20.74
CA GLU A 202 -22.04 2.64 -19.81
C GLU A 202 -22.02 3.57 -18.58
N PHE A 203 -22.08 4.90 -18.78
CA PHE A 203 -22.19 5.86 -17.68
C PHE A 203 -23.48 5.68 -16.86
N GLU A 204 -24.61 5.40 -17.54
CA GLU A 204 -25.88 5.15 -16.86
C GLU A 204 -25.83 3.88 -16.00
N TYR A 205 -25.12 2.86 -16.45
CA TYR A 205 -24.91 1.62 -15.70
C TYR A 205 -24.03 1.84 -14.46
N VAL A 206 -22.81 2.35 -14.64
CA VAL A 206 -21.82 2.48 -13.54
C VAL A 206 -22.27 3.46 -12.45
N TRP A 207 -23.13 4.42 -12.80
CA TRP A 207 -23.74 5.34 -11.84
C TRP A 207 -25.13 4.94 -11.38
N ASN A 208 -25.65 3.78 -11.83
CA ASN A 208 -26.99 3.31 -11.52
C ASN A 208 -28.05 4.41 -11.70
N LEU A 209 -27.97 5.11 -12.83
CA LEU A 209 -28.94 6.14 -13.19
C LEU A 209 -30.26 5.46 -13.60
N PRO A 210 -31.43 6.05 -13.29
CA PRO A 210 -32.71 5.49 -13.71
C PRO A 210 -32.67 5.30 -15.22
N THR A 211 -33.09 4.12 -15.72
CA THR A 211 -33.14 3.84 -17.16
C THR A 211 -34.27 4.64 -17.83
N PRO A 212 -33.98 5.68 -18.61
CA PRO A 212 -34.98 6.39 -19.38
C PRO A 212 -34.80 6.00 -20.87
N GLY A 213 -35.74 6.40 -21.73
CA GLY A 213 -35.56 6.17 -23.17
C GLY A 213 -34.30 6.88 -23.70
N VAL A 214 -33.64 6.29 -24.69
CA VAL A 214 -32.49 6.86 -25.42
C VAL A 214 -32.68 8.37 -25.66
N GLY A 215 -31.79 9.21 -25.11
CA GLY A 215 -31.81 10.67 -25.28
C GLY A 215 -32.57 11.47 -24.21
N ASP A 216 -32.74 10.95 -23.00
CA ASP A 216 -33.23 11.77 -21.87
C ASP A 216 -32.19 12.83 -21.50
N ALA A 217 -32.53 14.10 -21.78
CA ALA A 217 -31.69 15.24 -21.49
C ALA A 217 -31.26 15.30 -20.01
N THR A 218 -32.04 14.71 -19.10
CA THR A 218 -31.77 14.72 -17.66
C THR A 218 -30.55 13.87 -17.27
N ASN A 219 -30.37 12.69 -17.88
CA ASN A 219 -29.22 11.83 -17.61
C ASN A 219 -27.95 12.42 -18.23
N LEU A 220 -28.03 12.91 -19.48
CA LEU A 220 -26.90 13.58 -20.13
C LEU A 220 -26.44 14.83 -19.37
N ASP A 221 -27.35 15.63 -18.83
CA ASP A 221 -27.00 16.78 -17.99
C ASP A 221 -26.35 16.36 -16.65
N THR A 222 -26.77 15.22 -16.09
CA THR A 222 -26.17 14.65 -14.86
C THR A 222 -24.76 14.15 -15.14
N ILE A 223 -24.59 13.35 -16.19
CA ILE A 223 -23.29 12.87 -16.67
C ILE A 223 -22.35 14.06 -16.91
N ALA A 224 -22.83 15.08 -17.63
CA ALA A 224 -22.06 16.28 -17.91
C ALA A 224 -21.60 17.00 -16.64
N GLY A 225 -22.49 17.18 -15.66
CA GLY A 225 -22.13 17.80 -14.38
C GLY A 225 -21.06 17.03 -13.60
N ILE A 226 -21.12 15.70 -13.60
CA ILE A 226 -20.12 14.85 -12.95
C ILE A 226 -18.76 14.98 -13.64
N LEU A 227 -18.74 14.90 -14.99
CA LEU A 227 -17.52 15.07 -15.80
C LEU A 227 -16.89 16.45 -15.57
N GLU A 228 -17.69 17.51 -15.68
CA GLU A 228 -17.27 18.90 -15.46
C GLU A 228 -16.63 19.09 -14.07
N PHE A 229 -17.25 18.57 -13.01
CA PHE A 229 -16.72 18.67 -11.64
C PHE A 229 -15.42 17.88 -11.44
N THR A 230 -15.37 16.66 -11.98
CA THR A 230 -14.24 15.74 -11.76
C THR A 230 -12.98 16.23 -12.46
N LEU A 231 -13.13 16.72 -13.70
CA LEU A 231 -12.01 17.08 -14.57
C LEU A 231 -11.49 18.50 -14.34
N ALA A 232 -12.35 19.43 -13.91
CA ALA A 232 -11.97 20.83 -13.75
C ALA A 232 -11.06 21.06 -12.54
N GLU A 233 -10.33 22.16 -12.60
CA GLU A 233 -9.64 22.71 -11.44
C GLU A 233 -10.63 23.12 -10.33
N LYS A 234 -10.27 22.78 -9.10
CA LYS A 234 -11.02 23.04 -7.88
C LYS A 234 -10.37 24.18 -7.09
N ARG A 235 -11.17 24.88 -6.27
CA ARG A 235 -10.74 25.99 -5.42
C ARG A 235 -11.16 25.76 -3.98
N GLY A 236 -10.28 26.07 -3.05
CA GLY A 236 -10.52 25.96 -1.61
C GLY A 236 -9.85 27.07 -0.82
N GLU A 237 -10.32 27.28 0.41
CA GLU A 237 -9.67 28.16 1.39
C GLU A 237 -9.36 27.34 2.65
N ALA A 238 -8.10 27.29 3.03
CA ALA A 238 -7.63 26.69 4.28
C ALA A 238 -7.38 27.80 5.29
N THR A 239 -7.85 27.63 6.53
CA THR A 239 -7.58 28.58 7.62
C THR A 239 -6.63 27.93 8.61
N ASP A 240 -5.49 28.55 8.86
CA ASP A 240 -4.58 28.14 9.92
C ASP A 240 -5.27 28.32 11.28
N PRO A 241 -5.46 27.24 12.07
CA PRO A 241 -6.17 27.30 13.34
C PRO A 241 -5.38 28.06 14.43
N GLU A 242 -4.06 28.16 14.32
CA GLU A 242 -3.21 28.84 15.30
C GLU A 242 -3.08 30.34 15.00
N THR A 243 -2.91 30.70 13.72
CA THR A 243 -2.67 32.10 13.32
C THR A 243 -3.92 32.80 12.79
N GLY A 244 -4.96 32.05 12.41
CA GLY A 244 -6.15 32.55 11.73
C GLY A 244 -5.90 32.99 10.28
N ASN A 245 -4.71 32.75 9.74
CA ASN A 245 -4.36 33.13 8.38
C ASN A 245 -5.10 32.24 7.37
N VAL A 246 -5.72 32.88 6.37
CA VAL A 246 -6.41 32.17 5.29
C VAL A 246 -5.47 32.01 4.09
N THR A 247 -5.30 30.77 3.65
CA THR A 247 -4.57 30.40 2.44
C THR A 247 -5.55 29.94 1.37
N ARG A 248 -5.53 30.61 0.22
CA ARG A 248 -6.29 30.19 -0.97
C ARG A 248 -5.53 29.10 -1.70
N LEU A 249 -6.23 28.05 -2.13
CA LEU A 249 -5.65 26.92 -2.84
C LEU A 249 -6.41 26.64 -4.13
N GLN A 250 -5.65 26.30 -5.17
CA GLN A 250 -6.15 25.77 -6.44
C GLN A 250 -5.49 24.39 -6.67
N TYR A 251 -6.31 23.41 -7.04
CA TYR A 251 -5.91 21.99 -7.06
C TYR A 251 -6.81 21.17 -7.98
N VAL A 252 -6.38 19.97 -8.34
CA VAL A 252 -7.18 19.01 -9.14
C VAL A 252 -7.33 17.69 -8.41
N MET A 253 -6.19 17.15 -7.95
CA MET A 253 -6.08 15.88 -7.24
C MET A 253 -6.60 15.97 -5.81
N GLY A 254 -7.29 14.91 -5.39
CA GLY A 254 -7.68 14.71 -4.00
C GLY A 254 -6.51 14.40 -3.07
N ASP A 255 -6.82 14.30 -1.78
CA ASP A 255 -5.82 14.01 -0.76
C ASP A 255 -5.34 12.57 -0.86
N ILE A 256 -4.03 12.41 -0.62
CA ILE A 256 -3.37 11.12 -0.47
C ILE A 256 -3.25 10.89 1.04
N PHE A 257 -4.09 10.03 1.59
CA PHE A 257 -4.28 9.95 3.05
C PHE A 257 -3.57 8.73 3.68
N HIS A 258 -4.05 7.51 3.42
CA HIS A 258 -3.44 6.27 3.90
C HIS A 258 -2.57 5.56 2.86
N ALA A 259 -2.68 5.94 1.59
CA ALA A 259 -1.88 5.38 0.50
C ALA A 259 -0.46 5.98 0.47
N ASN A 260 0.56 5.11 0.44
CA ASN A 260 1.91 5.48 0.01
C ASN A 260 2.02 5.55 -1.52
N PRO A 261 2.74 6.53 -2.11
CA PRO A 261 3.03 6.52 -3.53
C PRO A 261 3.90 5.30 -3.85
N THR A 262 3.63 4.66 -4.99
CA THR A 262 4.38 3.52 -5.50
C THR A 262 5.17 3.93 -6.75
N VAL A 263 6.50 3.89 -6.69
CA VAL A 263 7.40 4.16 -7.80
C VAL A 263 7.72 2.86 -8.51
N VAL A 264 7.53 2.86 -9.83
CA VAL A 264 7.85 1.76 -10.72
C VAL A 264 8.98 2.19 -11.65
N ASN A 265 10.04 1.39 -11.67
CA ASN A 265 11.25 1.57 -12.47
C ASN A 265 11.59 0.25 -13.21
N ALA A 266 12.85 0.06 -13.60
CA ALA A 266 13.32 -1.15 -14.25
C ALA A 266 12.93 -2.44 -13.50
N PRO A 267 12.57 -3.55 -14.19
CA PRO A 267 12.36 -4.84 -13.55
C PRO A 267 13.61 -5.27 -12.76
N SER A 268 13.47 -5.50 -11.45
CA SER A 268 14.60 -5.70 -10.54
C SER A 268 14.47 -6.93 -9.63
N ASP A 269 13.59 -7.89 -9.97
CA ASP A 269 13.47 -9.13 -9.21
C ASP A 269 14.70 -10.02 -9.41
N PHE A 270 15.59 -9.99 -8.42
CA PHE A 270 16.84 -10.75 -8.44
C PHE A 270 16.60 -12.27 -8.45
N HIS A 271 15.52 -12.74 -7.84
CA HIS A 271 15.22 -14.17 -7.78
C HIS A 271 14.82 -14.70 -9.16
N TYR A 272 13.95 -13.99 -9.89
CA TYR A 272 13.63 -14.34 -11.27
C TYR A 272 14.81 -14.13 -12.21
N TYR A 273 15.60 -13.08 -12.02
CA TYR A 273 16.80 -12.84 -12.84
C TYR A 273 17.83 -13.96 -12.72
N THR A 274 18.08 -14.46 -11.51
CA THR A 274 19.09 -15.50 -11.29
C THR A 274 18.61 -16.92 -11.60
N ARG A 275 17.33 -17.22 -11.35
CA ARG A 275 16.77 -18.56 -11.61
C ARG A 275 16.31 -18.75 -13.04
N ASP A 276 15.83 -17.68 -13.66
CA ASP A 276 15.22 -17.64 -14.98
C ASP A 276 14.30 -18.86 -15.26
N PRO A 277 13.21 -19.01 -14.48
CA PRO A 277 12.55 -20.30 -14.27
C PRO A 277 11.92 -20.94 -15.52
N TYR A 278 11.71 -20.15 -16.58
CA TYR A 278 10.99 -20.59 -17.78
C TYR A 278 11.90 -20.78 -19.01
N LEU A 279 13.13 -20.22 -18.99
CA LEU A 279 14.05 -20.36 -20.12
C LEU A 279 14.61 -21.79 -20.19
N GLY A 280 14.30 -22.50 -21.29
CA GLY A 280 14.77 -23.88 -21.50
C GLY A 280 14.11 -24.92 -20.59
N ALA A 281 13.02 -24.56 -19.92
CA ALA A 281 12.18 -25.48 -19.16
C ALA A 281 11.15 -26.17 -20.07
N ALA A 282 10.64 -27.34 -19.66
CA ALA A 282 9.41 -27.89 -20.23
C ALA A 282 8.22 -27.08 -19.69
N LEU A 283 7.32 -26.65 -20.57
CA LEU A 283 6.15 -25.84 -20.20
C LEU A 283 4.93 -26.29 -21.00
N CYS A 284 3.74 -26.20 -20.40
CA CYS A 284 2.48 -26.44 -21.08
C CYS A 284 2.38 -27.85 -21.71
N GLY A 285 2.95 -28.87 -21.05
CA GLY A 285 3.02 -30.23 -21.58
C GLY A 285 3.95 -30.40 -22.78
N GLN A 286 4.77 -29.40 -23.12
CA GLN A 286 5.76 -29.46 -24.20
C GLN A 286 7.16 -29.70 -23.63
N ASP A 287 7.96 -30.51 -24.32
CA ASP A 287 9.36 -30.69 -23.95
C ASP A 287 10.16 -29.37 -24.03
N ALA A 288 11.31 -29.34 -23.35
CA ALA A 288 12.17 -28.17 -23.31
C ALA A 288 12.63 -27.70 -24.71
N ALA A 289 12.81 -28.63 -25.65
CA ALA A 289 13.26 -28.30 -27.00
C ALA A 289 12.17 -27.56 -27.80
N THR A 290 10.91 -27.96 -27.64
CA THR A 290 9.74 -27.32 -28.26
C THR A 290 9.47 -25.97 -27.59
N THR A 291 9.56 -25.92 -26.25
CA THR A 291 9.38 -24.68 -25.49
C THR A 291 10.42 -23.63 -25.87
N ALA A 292 11.68 -24.03 -26.12
CA ALA A 292 12.73 -23.13 -26.58
C ALA A 292 12.41 -22.42 -27.91
N LEU A 293 11.51 -22.97 -28.74
CA LEU A 293 11.06 -22.32 -29.98
C LEU A 293 10.20 -21.07 -29.72
N ARG A 294 9.67 -20.88 -28.50
CA ARG A 294 8.93 -19.67 -28.10
C ARG A 294 9.84 -18.44 -27.99
N GLY A 295 11.15 -18.64 -28.06
CA GLY A 295 12.15 -17.57 -28.10
C GLY A 295 12.47 -16.99 -26.72
N PRO A 296 13.18 -15.86 -26.69
CA PRO A 296 13.79 -15.35 -25.48
C PRO A 296 12.80 -14.63 -24.55
N LYS A 297 11.56 -14.38 -24.99
CA LYS A 297 10.49 -13.77 -24.16
C LYS A 297 10.09 -14.59 -22.92
N LEU A 298 10.50 -15.86 -22.86
CA LEU A 298 10.38 -16.70 -21.66
C LEU A 298 11.34 -16.26 -20.55
N SER A 299 12.44 -15.61 -20.92
CA SER A 299 13.51 -15.25 -19.99
C SER A 299 13.17 -13.99 -19.21
N TYR A 300 13.31 -14.04 -17.88
CA TYR A 300 13.20 -12.84 -17.05
C TYR A 300 14.38 -11.89 -17.29
N ALA A 301 15.59 -12.41 -17.51
CA ALA A 301 16.76 -11.58 -17.82
C ALA A 301 16.55 -10.79 -19.12
N TRP A 302 15.95 -11.42 -20.13
CA TRP A 302 15.53 -10.75 -21.36
C TRP A 302 14.48 -9.66 -21.11
N PHE A 303 13.44 -9.98 -20.31
CA PHE A 303 12.39 -9.03 -19.95
C PHE A 303 12.93 -7.81 -19.19
N SER A 304 13.83 -8.05 -18.23
CA SER A 304 14.52 -7.02 -17.45
C SER A 304 15.36 -6.12 -18.35
N ASN A 305 16.18 -6.68 -19.25
CA ASN A 305 17.01 -5.89 -20.18
C ASN A 305 16.16 -5.07 -21.17
N LYS A 306 15.10 -5.65 -21.76
CA LYS A 306 14.20 -4.91 -22.66
C LYS A 306 13.56 -3.69 -21.97
N ASN A 307 13.22 -3.81 -20.69
CA ASN A 307 12.54 -2.76 -19.93
C ASN A 307 13.49 -1.99 -19.00
N LEU A 308 14.81 -2.11 -19.20
CA LEU A 308 15.82 -1.55 -18.32
C LEU A 308 15.69 -0.03 -18.18
N CYS A 309 15.49 0.66 -19.30
CA CYS A 309 15.34 2.11 -19.32
C CYS A 309 13.90 2.59 -19.41
N ARG A 310 12.91 1.73 -19.12
CA ARG A 310 11.51 2.18 -19.07
C ARG A 310 11.39 3.38 -18.13
N ARG A 311 10.55 4.33 -18.52
CA ARG A 311 10.29 5.53 -17.71
C ARG A 311 9.97 5.18 -16.26
N ILE A 312 10.36 6.08 -15.37
CA ILE A 312 10.01 6.01 -13.95
C ILE A 312 8.58 6.54 -13.83
N MET A 313 7.69 5.75 -13.22
CA MET A 313 6.29 6.11 -13.01
C MET A 313 6.01 6.18 -11.52
N ILE A 314 5.24 7.17 -11.08
CA ILE A 314 4.85 7.34 -9.68
C ILE A 314 3.34 7.17 -9.59
N PHE A 315 2.88 6.17 -8.86
CA PHE A 315 1.47 5.87 -8.67
C PHE A 315 1.01 6.39 -7.31
N ALA A 316 -0.15 7.04 -7.24
CA ALA A 316 -0.76 7.46 -5.99
C ALA A 316 -2.27 7.27 -6.05
N GLY A 317 -2.81 6.49 -5.09
CA GLY A 317 -4.25 6.44 -4.84
C GLY A 317 -4.68 7.71 -4.11
N SER A 318 -5.84 8.26 -4.47
CA SER A 318 -6.36 9.48 -3.89
C SER A 318 -7.85 9.36 -3.54
N ASN A 319 -8.29 10.18 -2.58
CA ASN A 319 -9.67 10.26 -2.13
C ASN A 319 -10.62 10.93 -3.14
N ASP A 320 -10.10 11.43 -4.26
CA ASP A 320 -10.94 11.77 -5.42
C ASP A 320 -11.39 10.55 -6.24
N GLY A 321 -11.15 9.33 -5.76
CA GLY A 321 -11.60 8.06 -6.36
C GLY A 321 -10.69 7.56 -7.49
N GLN A 322 -9.52 8.18 -7.69
CA GLN A 322 -8.64 7.90 -8.82
C GLN A 322 -7.28 7.34 -8.37
N LEU A 323 -6.73 6.46 -9.21
CA LEU A 323 -5.31 6.09 -9.16
C LEU A 323 -4.58 6.95 -10.17
N HIS A 324 -3.77 7.89 -9.70
CA HIS A 324 -2.97 8.75 -10.55
C HIS A 324 -1.62 8.11 -10.84
N ALA A 325 -1.14 8.23 -12.09
CA ALA A 325 0.21 7.87 -12.49
C ALA A 325 0.92 9.10 -13.04
N PHE A 326 2.10 9.41 -12.52
CA PHE A 326 2.86 10.61 -12.86
C PHE A 326 4.23 10.29 -13.45
N ASP A 327 4.73 11.21 -14.27
CA ASP A 327 6.05 11.13 -14.88
C ASP A 327 7.15 11.41 -13.86
N GLY A 328 7.85 10.35 -13.44
CA GLY A 328 8.98 10.41 -12.52
C GLY A 328 10.34 10.51 -13.22
N GLY A 329 10.39 10.44 -14.55
CA GLY A 329 11.61 10.60 -15.34
C GLY A 329 11.66 9.70 -16.57
N THR A 330 12.16 10.24 -17.67
CA THR A 330 12.47 9.50 -18.91
C THR A 330 13.97 9.35 -19.08
N PHE A 331 14.40 8.24 -19.68
CA PHE A 331 15.81 8.00 -19.97
C PHE A 331 16.29 8.88 -21.13
N GLU A 332 17.41 9.58 -20.94
CA GLU A 332 18.07 10.42 -21.92
C GLU A 332 19.43 9.81 -22.28
N GLY A 333 19.42 8.92 -23.28
CA GLY A 333 20.61 8.27 -23.84
C GLY A 333 20.34 7.84 -25.28
N SER A 334 21.37 7.35 -25.97
CA SER A 334 21.23 6.85 -27.34
C SER A 334 21.03 5.33 -27.39
N GLU A 335 21.41 4.62 -26.34
CA GLU A 335 21.37 3.18 -26.19
C GLU A 335 21.21 2.76 -24.72
N CYS A 336 20.33 1.78 -24.48
CA CYS A 336 20.10 1.19 -23.16
C CYS A 336 20.10 -0.34 -23.20
N LYS A 337 21.29 -0.92 -23.20
CA LYS A 337 21.47 -2.38 -23.21
C LYS A 337 22.50 -2.79 -22.16
N LEU A 338 22.28 -3.97 -21.61
CA LEU A 338 23.29 -4.71 -20.84
C LEU A 338 23.76 -5.92 -21.63
N ASP A 339 24.99 -6.35 -21.37
CA ASP A 339 25.49 -7.64 -21.83
C ASP A 339 24.59 -8.76 -21.32
N LEU A 340 24.19 -9.64 -22.23
CA LEU A 340 23.33 -10.77 -21.95
C LEU A 340 24.14 -12.07 -21.99
N PRO A 341 23.78 -13.09 -21.20
CA PRO A 341 24.35 -14.42 -21.36
C PRO A 341 24.32 -14.86 -22.83
N VAL A 342 25.44 -15.41 -23.33
CA VAL A 342 25.63 -15.83 -24.74
C VAL A 342 24.43 -16.61 -25.32
N GLN A 343 23.75 -17.42 -24.51
CA GLN A 343 22.57 -18.17 -24.95
C GLN A 343 21.39 -17.27 -25.35
N LEU A 344 21.18 -16.15 -24.66
CA LEU A 344 20.15 -15.17 -24.98
C LEU A 344 20.55 -14.30 -26.18
N ASP A 345 21.82 -13.93 -26.28
CA ASP A 345 22.38 -13.23 -27.45
C ASP A 345 22.19 -14.04 -28.74
N LEU A 346 22.35 -15.38 -28.69
CA LEU A 346 22.05 -16.25 -29.84
C LEU A 346 20.57 -16.28 -30.24
N LEU A 347 19.66 -16.04 -29.28
CA LEU A 347 18.21 -16.05 -29.52
C LEU A 347 17.70 -14.68 -30.00
N ASP A 348 18.33 -13.60 -29.56
CA ASP A 348 18.08 -12.24 -30.03
C ASP A 348 19.36 -11.39 -29.99
N PRO A 349 20.13 -11.38 -31.10
CA PRO A 349 21.42 -10.69 -31.16
C PRO A 349 21.33 -9.16 -31.16
N GLN A 350 20.11 -8.60 -31.08
CA GLN A 350 19.89 -7.16 -31.14
C GLN A 350 19.67 -6.54 -29.75
N LEU A 351 19.48 -7.35 -28.72
CA LEU A 351 19.09 -6.89 -27.37
C LEU A 351 20.22 -6.73 -26.37
N GLY A 352 21.33 -7.44 -26.56
CA GLY A 352 22.56 -7.24 -25.77
C GLY A 352 23.60 -6.51 -26.60
N ASP A 353 24.44 -5.70 -25.95
CA ASP A 353 25.69 -5.17 -26.51
C ASP A 353 26.72 -5.10 -25.38
N ASP A 354 28.00 -5.23 -25.73
CA ASP A 354 29.15 -5.01 -24.84
C ASP A 354 29.31 -3.51 -24.49
N ASP A 355 28.71 -2.63 -25.31
CA ASP A 355 28.68 -1.17 -25.10
C ASP A 355 27.64 -0.79 -24.03
N SER A 356 28.12 -0.52 -22.83
CA SER A 356 27.34 -0.12 -21.65
C SER A 356 26.32 1.00 -21.93
N THR A 357 25.16 0.95 -21.26
CA THR A 357 24.14 2.01 -21.20
C THR A 357 24.71 3.44 -21.18
N ASP A 358 24.31 4.31 -22.12
CA ASP A 358 24.91 5.63 -22.35
C ASP A 358 23.98 6.82 -22.02
N GLY A 359 23.41 6.85 -20.82
CA GLY A 359 22.51 7.93 -20.44
C GLY A 359 22.10 7.91 -18.99
N GLU A 360 21.26 8.89 -18.65
CA GLU A 360 20.72 9.06 -17.30
C GLU A 360 19.22 9.36 -17.39
N PHE A 361 18.49 9.10 -16.31
CA PHE A 361 17.10 9.55 -16.21
C PHE A 361 17.05 11.04 -15.88
N ASN A 362 16.21 11.78 -16.58
CA ASN A 362 15.93 13.16 -16.18
C ASN A 362 15.11 13.21 -14.88
N TRP A 363 14.87 14.44 -14.41
CA TRP A 363 14.16 14.64 -13.14
C TRP A 363 12.69 14.27 -13.20
N GLY A 364 12.12 14.02 -14.39
CA GLY A 364 10.69 13.90 -14.59
C GLY A 364 10.02 15.27 -14.68
N THR A 365 8.84 15.29 -15.26
CA THR A 365 8.05 16.50 -15.44
C THR A 365 7.02 16.71 -14.33
N GLY A 366 6.73 15.68 -13.53
CA GLY A 366 5.65 15.70 -12.55
C GLY A 366 4.25 15.80 -13.15
N ARG A 367 4.12 15.65 -14.47
CA ARG A 367 2.82 15.64 -15.17
C ARG A 367 2.19 14.26 -15.11
N GLU A 368 0.86 14.23 -15.11
CA GLU A 368 0.06 13.01 -15.08
C GLU A 368 0.16 12.28 -16.44
N LEU A 369 0.62 11.03 -16.37
CA LEU A 369 0.68 10.08 -17.48
C LEU A 369 -0.69 9.50 -17.78
N PHE A 370 -1.45 9.16 -16.74
CA PHE A 370 -2.85 8.79 -16.79
C PHE A 370 -3.44 8.82 -15.39
N SER A 371 -4.77 8.81 -15.32
CA SER A 371 -5.51 8.49 -14.11
C SER A 371 -6.49 7.36 -14.42
N PHE A 372 -6.69 6.44 -13.48
CA PHE A 372 -7.62 5.32 -13.62
C PHE A 372 -8.70 5.37 -12.53
N ILE A 373 -9.96 5.24 -12.93
CA ILE A 373 -11.14 5.17 -12.06
C ILE A 373 -11.69 3.74 -12.13
N PRO A 374 -11.50 2.95 -11.07
CA PRO A 374 -12.10 1.62 -10.94
C PRO A 374 -13.63 1.71 -10.91
N GLU A 375 -14.35 0.70 -11.39
CA GLU A 375 -15.82 0.67 -11.40
C GLU A 375 -16.39 0.87 -10.00
N ALA A 376 -15.77 0.24 -8.98
CA ALA A 376 -16.18 0.37 -7.58
C ALA A 376 -16.13 1.81 -7.05
N GLN A 377 -15.36 2.70 -7.68
CA GLN A 377 -15.22 4.11 -7.30
C GLN A 377 -16.18 5.03 -8.08
N MET A 378 -16.86 4.54 -9.12
CA MET A 378 -17.80 5.35 -9.90
C MET A 378 -18.95 5.94 -9.05
N PRO A 379 -19.56 5.21 -8.10
CA PRO A 379 -20.55 5.79 -7.18
C PRO A 379 -20.00 6.94 -6.34
N LEU A 380 -18.76 6.83 -5.85
CA LEU A 380 -18.09 7.89 -5.10
C LEU A 380 -17.93 9.16 -5.96
N ILE A 381 -17.42 9.02 -7.19
CA ILE A 381 -17.24 10.15 -8.11
C ILE A 381 -18.55 10.92 -8.32
N ARG A 382 -19.67 10.20 -8.44
CA ARG A 382 -21.00 10.80 -8.53
C ARG A 382 -21.37 11.55 -7.26
N GLU A 383 -21.13 10.97 -6.09
CA GLU A 383 -21.43 11.58 -4.78
C GLU A 383 -20.65 12.88 -4.56
N LEU A 384 -19.34 12.85 -4.86
CA LEU A 384 -18.45 14.01 -4.76
C LEU A 384 -18.92 15.20 -5.61
N SER A 385 -19.54 14.94 -6.77
CA SER A 385 -20.11 16.00 -7.62
C SER A 385 -21.44 16.58 -7.12
N GLY A 386 -22.17 15.83 -6.29
CA GLY A 386 -23.57 16.12 -5.93
C GLY A 386 -23.76 16.83 -4.59
N ILE A 387 -22.82 16.69 -3.65
CA ILE A 387 -22.95 17.20 -2.28
C ILE A 387 -21.84 18.22 -2.01
N PRO A 388 -22.16 19.52 -1.85
CA PRO A 388 -21.11 20.51 -1.63
C PRO A 388 -20.42 20.45 -0.27
N MET A 389 -20.90 19.71 0.73
CA MET A 389 -20.37 19.80 2.10
C MET A 389 -20.77 18.60 2.97
N LEU A 390 -19.78 17.98 3.65
CA LEU A 390 -19.73 17.62 5.10
C LEU A 390 -19.21 16.21 5.44
N THR A 391 -18.87 15.36 4.48
CA THR A 391 -18.23 14.06 4.76
C THR A 391 -16.90 13.96 4.04
N THR A 392 -15.83 13.61 4.76
CA THR A 392 -14.63 13.05 4.14
C THR A 392 -15.01 11.70 3.60
N GLU A 393 -15.01 11.56 2.27
CA GLU A 393 -15.21 10.28 1.61
C GLU A 393 -13.85 9.66 1.30
N TYR A 394 -13.76 8.34 1.40
CA TYR A 394 -12.54 7.61 1.09
C TYR A 394 -12.62 7.07 -0.33
N GLY A 395 -11.55 7.30 -1.10
CA GLY A 395 -11.44 6.82 -2.47
C GLY A 395 -10.52 5.62 -2.58
N ILE A 396 -9.50 5.72 -3.43
CA ILE A 396 -8.44 4.71 -3.47
C ILE A 396 -7.44 5.03 -2.37
N ASP A 397 -7.66 4.47 -1.19
CA ASP A 397 -6.93 4.86 0.02
C ASP A 397 -5.90 3.81 0.50
N ASN A 398 -5.58 2.79 -0.31
CA ASN A 398 -4.52 1.83 0.01
C ASN A 398 -3.29 2.00 -0.89
N THR A 399 -2.12 1.58 -0.40
CA THR A 399 -0.91 1.52 -1.24
C THR A 399 -1.04 0.45 -2.31
N PRO A 400 -0.89 0.79 -3.61
CA PRO A 400 -0.92 -0.20 -4.67
C PRO A 400 0.33 -1.09 -4.62
N ARG A 401 0.16 -2.38 -4.92
CA ARG A 401 1.23 -3.39 -4.98
C ARG A 401 1.63 -3.61 -6.43
N VAL A 402 2.92 -3.70 -6.71
CA VAL A 402 3.44 -3.96 -8.06
C VAL A 402 4.31 -5.21 -8.04
N ALA A 403 4.12 -6.08 -9.02
CA ALA A 403 4.90 -7.31 -9.17
C ALA A 403 5.16 -7.62 -10.65
N ASP A 404 6.32 -8.22 -10.92
CA ASP A 404 6.57 -8.86 -12.20
C ASP A 404 6.06 -10.30 -12.16
N ILE A 405 5.24 -10.67 -13.15
CA ILE A 405 4.53 -11.93 -13.21
C ILE A 405 4.59 -12.52 -14.63
N PHE A 406 4.46 -13.83 -14.75
CA PHE A 406 4.48 -14.53 -16.04
C PHE A 406 3.07 -15.02 -16.38
N ILE A 407 2.35 -14.26 -17.22
CA ILE A 407 0.92 -14.44 -17.51
C ILE A 407 0.63 -14.30 -19.00
N ASP A 408 -0.52 -14.80 -19.43
CA ASP A 408 -1.15 -14.59 -20.74
C ASP A 408 -1.89 -13.25 -20.65
N PRO A 409 -1.36 -12.17 -21.25
CA PRO A 409 -1.94 -10.84 -21.11
C PRO A 409 -3.32 -10.73 -21.77
N LEU A 410 -3.70 -11.67 -22.64
CA LEU A 410 -5.00 -11.63 -23.33
C LEU A 410 -6.05 -12.56 -22.70
N ALA A 411 -5.72 -13.21 -21.58
CA ALA A 411 -6.64 -14.10 -20.89
C ALA A 411 -7.84 -13.33 -20.31
N SER A 412 -9.06 -13.71 -20.70
CA SER A 412 -10.29 -13.15 -20.14
C SER A 412 -10.72 -13.86 -18.86
N VAL A 413 -11.49 -13.16 -18.02
CA VAL A 413 -12.10 -13.71 -16.78
C VAL A 413 -12.94 -14.97 -17.09
N ASP A 414 -13.67 -14.96 -18.20
CA ASP A 414 -14.49 -16.10 -18.65
C ASP A 414 -13.71 -17.14 -19.48
N GLY A 415 -12.47 -16.81 -19.86
CA GLY A 415 -11.60 -17.62 -20.69
C GLY A 415 -10.78 -18.63 -19.89
N SER A 416 -10.12 -19.54 -20.60
CA SER A 416 -9.02 -20.33 -20.04
C SER A 416 -7.70 -19.71 -20.51
N PRO A 417 -6.79 -19.35 -19.60
CA PRO A 417 -5.48 -18.85 -19.99
C PRO A 417 -4.75 -19.81 -20.92
N THR A 418 -4.05 -19.27 -21.91
CA THR A 418 -3.25 -20.09 -22.82
C THR A 418 -1.81 -20.10 -22.35
N CYS A 419 -1.38 -21.21 -21.72
CA CYS A 419 -0.04 -21.35 -21.17
C CYS A 419 1.10 -21.00 -22.17
N THR A 420 0.91 -21.28 -23.46
CA THR A 420 1.90 -20.98 -24.51
C THR A 420 2.03 -19.50 -24.87
N ASP A 421 1.03 -18.69 -24.52
CA ASP A 421 0.98 -17.26 -24.79
C ASP A 421 1.53 -16.42 -23.63
N ARG A 422 1.82 -17.07 -22.49
CA ARG A 422 2.41 -16.40 -21.34
C ARG A 422 3.74 -15.73 -21.63
N GLU A 423 3.90 -14.55 -21.04
CA GLU A 423 5.11 -13.74 -21.05
C GLU A 423 5.19 -12.87 -19.79
N TRP A 424 6.37 -12.32 -19.53
CA TRP A 424 6.61 -11.48 -18.36
C TRP A 424 5.90 -10.12 -18.49
N ARG A 425 5.24 -9.71 -17.41
CA ARG A 425 4.44 -8.50 -17.26
C ARG A 425 4.69 -7.84 -15.91
N THR A 426 4.64 -6.53 -15.85
CA THR A 426 4.60 -5.76 -14.61
C THR A 426 3.15 -5.36 -14.34
N VAL A 427 2.56 -5.90 -13.28
CA VAL A 427 1.15 -5.68 -12.92
C VAL A 427 1.05 -4.93 -11.61
N LEU A 428 0.14 -3.95 -11.57
CA LEU A 428 -0.24 -3.20 -10.40
C LEU A 428 -1.59 -3.69 -9.87
N LEU A 429 -1.67 -3.96 -8.58
CA LEU A 429 -2.87 -4.33 -7.84
C LEU A 429 -3.24 -3.20 -6.89
N GLY A 430 -4.47 -2.67 -7.00
CA GLY A 430 -5.00 -1.63 -6.13
C GLY A 430 -6.19 -2.11 -5.32
N THR A 431 -6.40 -1.49 -4.15
CA THR A 431 -7.51 -1.73 -3.22
C THR A 431 -7.96 -0.40 -2.62
N TYR A 432 -9.11 -0.39 -1.94
CA TYR A 432 -9.79 0.84 -1.58
C TYR A 432 -9.76 1.17 -0.07
N ARG A 433 -9.35 0.24 0.80
CA ARG A 433 -9.61 0.32 2.26
C ARG A 433 -11.06 0.74 2.54
N GLU A 434 -11.27 1.80 3.32
CA GLU A 434 -12.58 2.41 3.61
C GLU A 434 -13.34 2.87 2.36
N GLY A 435 -12.66 3.06 1.22
CA GLY A 435 -13.30 3.42 -0.04
C GLY A 435 -14.07 2.28 -0.72
N GLY A 436 -14.03 1.06 -0.16
CA GLY A 436 -14.99 0.01 -0.52
C GLY A 436 -14.42 -1.42 -0.72
N PRO A 437 -15.32 -2.36 -1.07
CA PRO A 437 -14.98 -3.78 -1.25
C PRO A 437 -14.57 -4.10 -2.70
N GLY A 438 -13.27 -4.22 -2.96
CA GLY A 438 -12.77 -4.79 -4.20
C GLY A 438 -11.27 -4.62 -4.44
N VAL A 439 -10.78 -5.27 -5.50
CA VAL A 439 -9.39 -5.25 -5.94
C VAL A 439 -9.37 -5.04 -7.44
N PHE A 440 -8.47 -4.24 -7.98
CA PHE A 440 -8.30 -4.10 -9.44
C PHE A 440 -6.86 -4.35 -9.86
N ALA A 441 -6.68 -4.85 -11.09
CA ALA A 441 -5.37 -5.17 -11.65
C ALA A 441 -5.12 -4.41 -12.97
N LEU A 442 -3.99 -3.73 -13.07
CA LEU A 442 -3.54 -3.02 -14.27
C LEU A 442 -2.22 -3.61 -14.80
N ASP A 443 -2.14 -3.94 -16.08
CA ASP A 443 -0.85 -4.11 -16.78
C ASP A 443 -0.26 -2.72 -17.08
N ILE A 444 0.88 -2.46 -16.46
CA ILE A 444 1.66 -1.21 -16.57
C ILE A 444 3.03 -1.44 -17.21
N THR A 445 3.22 -2.58 -17.87
CA THR A 445 4.53 -3.04 -18.36
C THR A 445 5.18 -2.06 -19.32
N GLN A 446 4.41 -1.58 -20.30
CA GLN A 446 4.97 -0.93 -21.49
C GLN A 446 4.28 0.43 -21.78
N PRO A 447 4.71 1.52 -21.12
CA PRO A 447 4.20 2.87 -21.39
C PRO A 447 4.54 3.40 -22.78
N ASP A 448 5.69 2.99 -23.32
CA ASP A 448 6.23 3.50 -24.58
C ASP A 448 6.61 2.40 -25.57
N VAL A 449 6.72 2.79 -26.83
CA VAL A 449 7.43 2.01 -27.84
C VAL A 449 8.89 1.87 -27.41
N ILE A 450 9.39 0.64 -27.43
CA ILE A 450 10.79 0.30 -27.13
C ILE A 450 11.40 -0.27 -28.42
N PRO A 451 12.20 0.50 -29.17
CA PRO A 451 12.85 0.01 -30.38
C PRO A 451 13.92 -1.03 -30.03
N VAL A 452 13.86 -2.20 -30.64
CA VAL A 452 14.82 -3.30 -30.41
C VAL A 452 16.27 -2.88 -30.69
N ALA A 453 16.48 -1.91 -31.58
CA ALA A 453 17.82 -1.45 -31.94
C ALA A 453 18.54 -0.67 -30.84
N THR A 454 17.81 0.01 -29.95
CA THR A 454 18.40 0.91 -28.93
C THR A 454 17.92 0.60 -27.51
N ASN A 455 16.76 -0.06 -27.35
CA ASN A 455 16.05 -0.24 -26.08
C ASN A 455 15.76 1.07 -25.32
N VAL A 456 15.83 2.21 -26.00
CA VAL A 456 15.49 3.53 -25.44
C VAL A 456 14.00 3.77 -25.66
N PRO A 457 13.18 3.96 -24.60
CA PRO A 457 11.76 4.25 -24.77
C PRO A 457 11.51 5.53 -25.58
N GLU A 458 10.50 5.52 -26.44
CA GLU A 458 10.11 6.65 -27.28
C GLU A 458 8.72 7.19 -26.87
N PRO A 459 8.64 8.20 -25.99
CA PRO A 459 7.41 8.95 -25.72
C PRO A 459 6.83 9.61 -26.99
N LEU A 460 5.55 10.00 -26.97
CA LEU A 460 5.01 10.82 -28.06
C LEU A 460 5.77 12.15 -28.17
N ALA A 461 6.01 12.57 -29.41
CA ALA A 461 6.66 13.83 -29.70
C ALA A 461 5.91 15.01 -29.05
N GLY A 462 6.62 15.85 -28.30
CA GLY A 462 6.09 16.97 -27.54
C GLY A 462 7.19 17.73 -26.83
N SER A 463 6.88 18.88 -26.23
CA SER A 463 7.81 19.62 -25.38
C SER A 463 7.12 20.01 -24.07
N PRO A 464 7.43 19.34 -22.94
CA PRO A 464 8.34 18.19 -22.81
C PRO A 464 7.77 16.90 -23.46
N ALA A 465 8.66 15.97 -23.83
CA ALA A 465 8.28 14.69 -24.44
C ALA A 465 8.02 13.63 -23.35
N TYR A 466 6.88 13.75 -22.67
CA TYR A 466 6.53 12.88 -21.52
C TYR A 466 5.28 12.03 -21.76
N VAL A 467 4.54 12.23 -22.85
CA VAL A 467 3.27 11.51 -23.05
C VAL A 467 3.54 10.05 -23.45
N PRO A 468 2.93 9.04 -22.78
CA PRO A 468 3.11 7.63 -23.13
C PRO A 468 2.73 7.34 -24.59
N SER A 469 3.63 6.75 -25.38
CA SER A 469 3.33 6.44 -26.79
C SER A 469 2.44 5.23 -26.98
N CYS A 470 2.33 4.36 -25.98
CA CYS A 470 1.49 3.17 -26.03
C CYS A 470 0.11 3.35 -25.40
N ILE A 471 -0.31 4.59 -25.11
CA ILE A 471 -1.57 4.87 -24.41
C ILE A 471 -2.81 4.27 -25.12
N ASN A 472 -2.78 4.20 -26.46
CA ASN A 472 -3.86 3.63 -27.28
C ASN A 472 -3.44 2.28 -27.90
N GLY A 473 -2.36 1.67 -27.42
CA GLY A 473 -1.73 0.51 -28.04
C GLY A 473 -1.15 0.84 -29.42
N GLY A 474 -0.93 -0.20 -30.24
CA GLY A 474 -0.46 -0.07 -31.61
C GLY A 474 0.75 -0.94 -31.94
N PRO A 475 1.30 -0.81 -33.16
CA PRO A 475 2.49 -1.55 -33.54
C PRO A 475 3.64 -1.25 -32.57
N ASN A 476 4.28 -2.30 -32.05
CA ASN A 476 5.38 -2.23 -31.07
C ASN A 476 5.01 -1.86 -29.62
N CYS A 477 3.72 -1.75 -29.28
CA CYS A 477 3.24 -1.41 -27.93
C CYS A 477 2.85 -2.60 -27.04
N GLY A 478 3.33 -3.80 -27.38
CA GLY A 478 2.82 -5.03 -26.78
C GLY A 478 1.38 -5.36 -27.25
N PRO A 479 0.75 -6.39 -26.67
CA PRO A 479 -0.56 -6.87 -27.07
C PRO A 479 -1.73 -6.04 -26.53
N LEU A 480 -1.48 -5.19 -25.53
CA LEU A 480 -2.49 -4.40 -24.82
C LEU A 480 -2.15 -2.90 -24.87
N PRO A 481 -3.16 -2.01 -24.82
CA PRO A 481 -2.93 -0.58 -24.67
C PRO A 481 -2.46 -0.24 -23.24
N PHE A 482 -1.69 0.82 -23.05
CA PHE A 482 -1.17 1.22 -21.74
C PHE A 482 -2.01 2.33 -21.07
N PRO A 483 -2.28 2.28 -19.76
CA PRO A 483 -2.34 1.05 -18.95
C PRO A 483 -3.44 0.12 -19.49
N ALA A 484 -3.40 -1.16 -19.17
CA ALA A 484 -4.52 -2.06 -19.48
C ALA A 484 -5.17 -2.57 -18.22
N LEU A 485 -6.49 -2.41 -18.12
CA LEU A 485 -7.28 -3.08 -17.10
C LEU A 485 -7.30 -4.58 -17.38
N LEU A 486 -6.74 -5.40 -16.49
CA LEU A 486 -6.82 -6.85 -16.61
C LEU A 486 -8.18 -7.34 -16.11
N TRP A 487 -8.55 -6.93 -14.90
CA TRP A 487 -9.82 -7.28 -14.25
C TRP A 487 -10.07 -6.39 -13.03
N GLU A 488 -11.33 -6.35 -12.60
CA GLU A 488 -11.77 -5.83 -11.31
C GLU A 488 -12.48 -6.95 -10.56
N PHE A 489 -12.08 -7.17 -9.32
CA PHE A 489 -12.58 -8.23 -8.44
C PHE A 489 -13.45 -7.63 -7.35
N THR A 490 -14.64 -8.19 -7.21
CA THR A 490 -15.53 -7.96 -6.07
C THR A 490 -16.20 -9.28 -5.70
N ASP A 491 -16.59 -9.44 -4.44
CA ASP A 491 -17.36 -10.58 -3.99
C ASP A 491 -18.58 -10.10 -3.20
N THR A 492 -19.73 -10.15 -3.86
CA THR A 492 -21.04 -9.83 -3.28
C THR A 492 -21.80 -11.07 -2.83
N THR A 493 -21.15 -12.25 -2.89
CA THR A 493 -21.75 -13.50 -2.44
C THR A 493 -21.78 -13.58 -0.92
N ASP A 494 -22.72 -14.38 -0.44
CA ASP A 494 -22.97 -14.72 0.97
C ASP A 494 -22.87 -16.24 1.07
N GLU A 495 -21.64 -16.76 1.05
CA GLU A 495 -21.35 -18.20 0.96
C GLU A 495 -21.69 -18.93 2.27
N ASP A 496 -21.71 -18.23 3.40
CA ASP A 496 -22.14 -18.76 4.72
C ASP A 496 -23.62 -18.50 5.05
N ALA A 497 -24.36 -17.83 4.16
CA ALA A 497 -25.79 -17.54 4.26
C ALA A 497 -26.19 -16.73 5.52
N ASN A 498 -25.32 -15.83 5.96
CA ASN A 498 -25.53 -14.96 7.12
C ASN A 498 -26.30 -13.66 6.80
N GLY A 499 -26.56 -13.38 5.52
CA GLY A 499 -27.28 -12.21 5.01
C GLY A 499 -26.41 -11.00 4.71
N LEU A 500 -25.08 -11.13 4.78
CA LEU A 500 -24.08 -10.10 4.51
C LEU A 500 -23.12 -10.58 3.42
N ALA A 501 -22.44 -9.64 2.76
CA ALA A 501 -21.40 -10.00 1.78
C ALA A 501 -20.12 -10.49 2.48
N ASP A 502 -19.45 -11.46 1.88
CA ASP A 502 -18.23 -12.06 2.43
C ASP A 502 -17.02 -11.10 2.39
N LEU A 503 -16.92 -10.27 1.33
CA LEU A 503 -15.88 -9.26 1.16
C LEU A 503 -16.35 -7.91 1.72
N GLY A 504 -15.54 -7.36 2.63
CA GLY A 504 -15.71 -6.01 3.16
C GLY A 504 -14.76 -4.99 2.53
N GLU A 505 -14.65 -3.83 3.17
CA GLU A 505 -13.65 -2.80 2.90
C GLU A 505 -12.25 -3.41 2.80
N THR A 506 -11.58 -3.22 1.67
CA THR A 506 -10.35 -3.94 1.33
C THR A 506 -9.11 -3.32 1.97
N TRP A 507 -9.03 -3.45 3.30
CA TRP A 507 -7.89 -2.99 4.11
C TRP A 507 -6.62 -3.80 3.87
N SER A 508 -6.75 -5.11 3.67
CA SER A 508 -5.63 -6.02 3.40
C SER A 508 -5.12 -5.78 1.99
N ARG A 509 -3.82 -5.48 1.85
CA ARG A 509 -3.22 -5.36 0.51
C ARG A 509 -3.01 -6.76 -0.09
N PRO A 510 -3.25 -6.95 -1.39
CA PRO A 510 -2.99 -8.23 -2.05
C PRO A 510 -1.50 -8.49 -2.17
N VAL A 511 -1.05 -9.63 -1.63
CA VAL A 511 0.34 -10.08 -1.75
C VAL A 511 0.42 -11.09 -2.89
N VAL A 512 1.32 -10.84 -3.85
CA VAL A 512 1.51 -11.72 -5.01
C VAL A 512 2.43 -12.88 -4.65
N ALA A 513 2.02 -14.10 -4.97
CA ALA A 513 2.82 -15.30 -4.85
C ALA A 513 2.63 -16.22 -6.06
N ARG A 514 3.44 -17.27 -6.11
CA ARG A 514 3.36 -18.31 -7.14
C ARG A 514 2.95 -19.63 -6.50
N ILE A 515 2.05 -20.34 -7.17
CA ILE A 515 1.61 -21.70 -6.84
C ILE A 515 1.71 -22.58 -8.09
N GLN A 516 1.62 -23.89 -7.91
CA GLN A 516 1.48 -24.84 -9.01
C GLN A 516 0.10 -25.47 -8.99
N VAL A 517 -0.50 -25.62 -10.17
CA VAL A 517 -1.85 -26.18 -10.33
C VAL A 517 -1.91 -27.20 -11.47
N CYS A 518 -2.85 -28.13 -11.38
CA CYS A 518 -3.26 -29.00 -12.49
C CYS A 518 -4.70 -28.67 -12.89
N ASN A 519 -4.97 -28.60 -14.19
CA ASN A 519 -6.33 -28.47 -14.70
C ASN A 519 -7.04 -29.84 -14.61
N GLY A 520 -7.69 -30.10 -13.47
CA GLY A 520 -8.23 -31.41 -13.12
C GLY A 520 -7.26 -32.24 -12.26
N ALA A 521 -7.30 -33.56 -12.41
CA ALA A 521 -6.48 -34.47 -11.62
C ALA A 521 -4.98 -34.30 -11.95
N CYS A 522 -4.15 -34.22 -10.92
CA CYS A 522 -2.69 -34.24 -11.05
C CYS A 522 -2.23 -35.68 -11.25
N ASP A 523 -2.46 -36.25 -12.43
CA ASP A 523 -1.87 -37.53 -12.82
C ASP A 523 -0.47 -37.35 -13.42
N THR A 524 0.25 -38.47 -13.62
CA THR A 524 1.66 -38.42 -14.07
C THR A 524 1.86 -37.87 -15.49
N ASP A 525 0.77 -37.64 -16.24
CA ASP A 525 0.82 -37.18 -17.63
C ASP A 525 0.46 -35.68 -17.77
N ALA A 526 -0.10 -35.05 -16.73
CA ALA A 526 -0.36 -33.61 -16.67
C ALA A 526 0.83 -32.87 -16.05
N GLU A 527 1.58 -32.10 -16.86
CA GLU A 527 2.61 -31.19 -16.34
C GLU A 527 1.93 -30.09 -15.51
N PRO A 528 2.30 -29.90 -14.24
CA PRO A 528 1.74 -28.84 -13.42
C PRO A 528 2.10 -27.47 -14.02
N GLU A 529 1.16 -26.55 -13.93
CA GLU A 529 1.33 -25.19 -14.44
C GLU A 529 1.54 -24.22 -13.28
N ASP A 530 2.56 -23.37 -13.39
CA ASP A 530 2.72 -22.24 -12.49
C ASP A 530 1.54 -21.25 -12.68
N ARG A 531 1.04 -20.71 -11.57
CA ARG A 531 0.06 -19.60 -11.51
C ARG A 531 0.55 -18.55 -10.54
N TYR A 532 0.37 -17.29 -10.93
CA TYR A 532 0.57 -16.15 -10.04
C TYR A 532 -0.77 -15.82 -9.39
N VAL A 533 -0.77 -15.70 -8.06
CA VAL A 533 -1.97 -15.46 -7.27
C VAL A 533 -1.81 -14.25 -6.37
N ALA A 534 -2.88 -13.48 -6.22
CA ALA A 534 -3.02 -12.42 -5.24
C ALA A 534 -3.74 -12.97 -4.01
N ILE A 535 -3.08 -12.97 -2.85
CA ILE A 535 -3.62 -13.46 -1.58
C ILE A 535 -3.90 -12.28 -0.65
N PHE A 536 -5.10 -12.21 -0.08
CA PHE A 536 -5.52 -11.12 0.81
C PHE A 536 -6.64 -11.56 1.77
N GLY A 537 -6.72 -10.88 2.91
CA GLY A 537 -7.83 -10.99 3.84
C GLY A 537 -9.11 -10.33 3.31
N GLY A 538 -10.26 -10.78 3.81
CA GLY A 538 -11.58 -10.30 3.38
C GLY A 538 -11.91 -8.87 3.79
N GLY A 539 -11.02 -8.19 4.50
CA GLY A 539 -11.18 -6.78 4.82
C GLY A 539 -11.99 -6.55 6.10
N LEU A 540 -12.69 -5.42 6.18
CA LEU A 540 -13.48 -5.00 7.34
C LEU A 540 -14.93 -4.68 6.95
N SER A 541 -15.86 -4.81 7.89
CA SER A 541 -17.12 -4.07 7.79
C SER A 541 -16.90 -2.58 8.03
N GLU A 542 -17.82 -1.73 7.55
CA GLU A 542 -17.85 -0.27 7.82
C GLU A 542 -17.87 0.10 9.31
N SER A 543 -18.24 -0.84 10.20
CA SER A 543 -18.28 -0.63 11.65
C SER A 543 -17.87 -1.89 12.40
N PRO A 544 -16.56 -2.23 12.43
CA PRO A 544 -16.08 -3.47 13.01
C PRO A 544 -16.25 -3.48 14.53
N THR A 545 -16.71 -4.61 15.07
CA THR A 545 -16.87 -4.82 16.51
C THR A 545 -15.59 -5.25 17.20
N ASN A 546 -14.56 -5.63 16.44
CA ASN A 546 -13.28 -6.16 16.92
C ASN A 546 -13.45 -7.42 17.75
N SER A 547 -14.30 -8.32 17.26
CA SER A 547 -14.66 -9.53 17.98
C SER A 547 -15.02 -10.67 17.03
N VAL A 548 -15.27 -11.85 17.61
CA VAL A 548 -15.77 -13.02 16.86
C VAL A 548 -17.15 -12.79 16.22
N ALA A 549 -17.84 -11.70 16.56
CA ALA A 549 -19.12 -11.34 15.95
C ALA A 549 -18.98 -10.61 14.60
N ASP A 550 -17.76 -10.23 14.20
CA ASP A 550 -17.52 -9.64 12.88
C ASP A 550 -17.72 -10.71 11.80
N ALA A 551 -18.84 -10.60 11.08
CA ALA A 551 -19.30 -11.55 10.08
C ALA A 551 -19.02 -11.12 8.62
N VAL A 552 -18.34 -9.98 8.44
CA VAL A 552 -17.89 -9.46 7.14
C VAL A 552 -16.36 -9.38 7.16
N GLY A 553 -15.72 -9.80 6.07
CA GLY A 553 -14.28 -9.76 5.92
C GLY A 553 -13.52 -10.81 6.74
N ASN A 554 -14.22 -11.75 7.37
CA ASN A 554 -13.68 -12.93 8.05
C ASN A 554 -13.37 -14.07 7.06
N TRP A 555 -12.76 -13.72 5.93
CA TRP A 555 -12.44 -14.62 4.83
C TRP A 555 -11.00 -14.42 4.38
N LEU A 556 -10.43 -15.44 3.76
CA LEU A 556 -9.13 -15.40 3.08
C LEU A 556 -9.35 -15.72 1.61
N TYR A 557 -8.87 -14.83 0.74
CA TYR A 557 -8.99 -14.94 -0.71
C TYR A 557 -7.63 -15.23 -1.33
N MET A 558 -7.65 -16.05 -2.37
CA MET A 558 -6.56 -16.26 -3.30
C MET A 558 -7.15 -16.21 -4.72
N VAL A 559 -6.78 -15.16 -5.44
CA VAL A 559 -7.30 -14.84 -6.77
C VAL A 559 -6.17 -15.01 -7.79
N ASP A 560 -6.45 -15.63 -8.93
CA ASP A 560 -5.51 -15.73 -10.04
C ASP A 560 -5.24 -14.34 -10.62
N VAL A 561 -3.97 -13.91 -10.65
CA VAL A 561 -3.61 -12.58 -11.17
C VAL A 561 -3.82 -12.50 -12.69
N GLU A 562 -3.76 -13.63 -13.38
CA GLU A 562 -3.96 -13.71 -14.83
C GLU A 562 -5.42 -13.44 -15.23
N THR A 563 -6.40 -13.85 -14.41
CA THR A 563 -7.82 -13.86 -14.78
C THR A 563 -8.77 -13.18 -13.80
N GLY A 564 -8.34 -12.81 -12.60
CA GLY A 564 -9.21 -12.28 -11.55
C GLY A 564 -10.15 -13.31 -10.93
N ARG A 565 -10.01 -14.59 -11.28
CA ARG A 565 -10.86 -15.68 -10.74
C ARG A 565 -10.38 -16.13 -9.37
N THR A 566 -11.32 -16.37 -8.47
CA THR A 566 -11.03 -16.96 -7.16
C THR A 566 -10.60 -18.42 -7.30
N LEU A 567 -9.34 -18.72 -7.00
CA LEU A 567 -8.82 -20.09 -6.93
C LEU A 567 -9.06 -20.70 -5.56
N TYR A 568 -8.99 -19.89 -4.51
CA TYR A 568 -9.25 -20.35 -3.15
C TYR A 568 -9.94 -19.25 -2.34
N LYS A 569 -10.95 -19.67 -1.58
CA LYS A 569 -11.72 -18.85 -0.64
C LYS A 569 -12.10 -19.72 0.56
N ARG A 570 -11.72 -19.29 1.76
CA ARG A 570 -12.05 -19.96 3.03
C ARG A 570 -12.27 -18.94 4.13
N GLY A 571 -13.26 -19.17 4.97
CA GLY A 571 -13.77 -18.22 5.96
C GLY A 571 -15.20 -18.56 6.31
N GLY A 572 -15.91 -17.63 6.95
CA GLY A 572 -17.31 -17.83 7.36
C GLY A 572 -17.48 -18.96 8.39
N ASP A 573 -18.71 -19.11 8.91
CA ASP A 573 -19.16 -20.25 9.77
C ASP A 573 -18.17 -20.69 10.88
N GLY A 574 -17.45 -19.75 11.50
CA GLY A 574 -16.49 -20.01 12.57
C GLY A 574 -15.13 -20.59 12.15
N VAL A 575 -14.85 -20.70 10.85
CA VAL A 575 -13.52 -21.07 10.32
C VAL A 575 -12.49 -20.00 10.63
N ILE A 576 -12.83 -18.75 10.31
CA ILE A 576 -12.07 -17.56 10.70
C ILE A 576 -12.98 -16.70 11.57
N ASP A 577 -12.59 -16.57 12.84
CA ASP A 577 -13.20 -15.66 13.80
C ASP A 577 -12.59 -14.26 13.70
N GLY A 578 -13.43 -13.26 13.44
CA GLY A 578 -13.04 -11.87 13.27
C GLY A 578 -12.58 -11.56 11.84
N SER A 579 -12.71 -10.29 11.48
CA SER A 579 -12.28 -9.79 10.17
C SER A 579 -10.76 -9.89 9.99
N VAL A 580 -10.30 -9.99 8.73
CA VAL A 580 -8.88 -10.05 8.35
C VAL A 580 -8.48 -8.73 7.65
N PRO A 581 -8.10 -7.68 8.41
CA PRO A 581 -7.81 -6.36 7.86
C PRO A 581 -6.39 -6.16 7.35
N ALA A 582 -5.44 -6.94 7.87
CA ALA A 582 -4.02 -6.74 7.63
C ALA A 582 -3.55 -7.55 6.42
N ASP A 583 -2.43 -7.15 5.85
CA ASP A 583 -1.68 -7.96 4.90
C ASP A 583 -1.39 -9.35 5.48
N VAL A 584 -1.33 -10.33 4.59
CA VAL A 584 -1.00 -11.71 4.92
C VAL A 584 0.49 -11.96 4.72
N ALA A 585 1.13 -12.66 5.65
CA ALA A 585 2.55 -13.01 5.52
C ALA A 585 2.68 -14.36 4.79
N LEU A 586 3.39 -14.35 3.67
CA LEU A 586 3.63 -15.53 2.83
C LEU A 586 5.03 -16.09 3.10
N VAL A 587 5.13 -17.41 3.23
CA VAL A 587 6.39 -18.10 3.53
C VAL A 587 6.62 -19.22 2.53
N ASP A 588 7.76 -19.15 1.86
CA ASP A 588 8.39 -20.23 1.09
C ASP A 588 9.49 -20.87 1.96
N ARG A 589 9.26 -22.09 2.43
CA ARG A 589 10.15 -22.77 3.40
C ARG A 589 11.34 -23.44 2.73
N ASN A 590 11.19 -23.87 1.48
CA ASN A 590 12.22 -24.63 0.75
C ASN A 590 12.96 -23.79 -0.30
N VAL A 591 12.60 -22.51 -0.44
CA VAL A 591 13.20 -21.51 -1.33
C VAL A 591 13.07 -21.93 -2.80
N ASN A 592 11.97 -22.60 -3.15
CA ASN A 592 11.66 -23.03 -4.52
C ASN A 592 10.85 -21.98 -5.30
N GLY A 593 10.53 -20.83 -4.69
CA GLY A 593 9.73 -19.74 -5.26
C GLY A 593 8.24 -20.06 -5.34
N LEU A 594 7.74 -20.99 -4.53
CA LEU A 594 6.32 -21.30 -4.36
C LEU A 594 5.93 -21.06 -2.90
N VAL A 595 4.72 -20.55 -2.67
CA VAL A 595 4.25 -20.30 -1.30
C VAL A 595 3.83 -21.61 -0.63
N ASP A 596 4.35 -21.86 0.58
CA ASP A 596 4.03 -23.06 1.37
C ASP A 596 3.07 -22.78 2.52
N VAL A 597 3.21 -21.60 3.15
CA VAL A 597 2.50 -21.24 4.38
C VAL A 597 2.07 -19.79 4.33
N VAL A 598 0.88 -19.52 4.88
CA VAL A 598 0.32 -18.17 5.05
C VAL A 598 0.01 -17.92 6.53
N TYR A 599 0.39 -16.75 7.04
CA TYR A 599 0.04 -16.27 8.38
C TYR A 599 -0.77 -14.98 8.29
N PHE A 600 -1.74 -14.83 9.19
CA PHE A 600 -2.52 -13.59 9.28
C PHE A 600 -3.14 -13.40 10.67
N GLY A 601 -3.40 -12.14 11.01
CA GLY A 601 -4.07 -11.74 12.24
C GLY A 601 -5.53 -11.34 11.98
N THR A 602 -6.35 -11.37 13.03
CA THR A 602 -7.76 -10.98 12.98
C THR A 602 -8.10 -9.88 13.97
N THR A 603 -9.19 -9.15 13.70
CA THR A 603 -9.75 -8.17 14.64
C THR A 603 -10.22 -8.80 15.95
N ALA A 604 -10.55 -10.09 15.97
CA ALA A 604 -10.86 -10.84 17.19
C ALA A 604 -9.63 -11.20 18.05
N GLY A 605 -8.41 -10.91 17.57
CA GLY A 605 -7.18 -11.16 18.31
C GLY A 605 -6.65 -12.59 18.20
N PHE A 606 -6.92 -13.27 17.09
CA PHE A 606 -6.31 -14.55 16.77
C PHE A 606 -5.27 -14.41 15.67
N VAL A 607 -4.18 -15.17 15.79
CA VAL A 607 -3.24 -15.43 14.70
C VAL A 607 -3.58 -16.78 14.09
N TYR A 608 -3.71 -16.81 12.78
CA TYR A 608 -3.97 -18.00 11.99
C TYR A 608 -2.73 -18.42 11.21
N LYS A 609 -2.69 -19.73 10.94
CA LYS A 609 -1.75 -20.36 10.02
C LYS A 609 -2.55 -21.16 8.99
N LEU A 610 -2.17 -21.06 7.73
CA LEU A 610 -2.66 -21.89 6.64
C LEU A 610 -1.48 -22.62 6.02
N GLU A 611 -1.55 -23.95 5.99
CA GLU A 611 -0.57 -24.82 5.33
C GLU A 611 -1.09 -25.18 3.93
N LEU A 612 -0.42 -24.66 2.90
CA LEU A 612 -0.70 -24.98 1.49
C LEU A 612 0.08 -26.23 1.04
N GLY A 613 1.31 -26.39 1.52
CA GLY A 613 2.21 -27.46 1.07
C GLY A 613 2.84 -27.18 -0.30
N GLU A 614 3.53 -28.17 -0.86
CA GLU A 614 4.42 -27.98 -2.03
C GLU A 614 3.68 -28.01 -3.39
N GLY A 615 2.36 -28.25 -3.41
CA GLY A 615 1.60 -28.47 -4.64
C GLY A 615 2.03 -29.72 -5.43
N PRO A 616 1.62 -29.87 -6.70
CA PRO A 616 0.64 -29.03 -7.39
C PRO A 616 -0.79 -29.23 -6.87
N PHE A 617 -1.63 -28.20 -7.00
CA PHE A 617 -3.03 -28.20 -6.56
C PHE A 617 -3.98 -28.60 -7.69
N GLU A 618 -4.87 -29.54 -7.43
CA GLU A 618 -5.91 -29.93 -8.40
C GLU A 618 -7.00 -28.85 -8.47
N LEU A 619 -7.27 -28.33 -9.67
CA LEU A 619 -8.39 -27.43 -9.90
C LEU A 619 -9.65 -28.21 -10.25
N GLY A 620 -10.75 -27.89 -9.57
CA GLY A 620 -12.07 -28.41 -9.85
C GLY A 620 -12.65 -27.84 -11.14
N VAL A 621 -13.84 -28.33 -11.51
CA VAL A 621 -14.58 -27.84 -12.69
C VAL A 621 -15.01 -26.36 -12.56
N ASP A 622 -15.10 -25.86 -11.34
CA ASP A 622 -15.34 -24.46 -11.00
C ASP A 622 -14.08 -23.59 -11.07
N GLY A 623 -12.90 -24.21 -11.25
CA GLY A 623 -11.61 -23.55 -11.24
C GLY A 623 -11.07 -23.28 -9.84
N ARG A 624 -11.71 -23.79 -8.78
CA ARG A 624 -11.24 -23.67 -7.40
C ARG A 624 -10.33 -24.84 -7.04
N ILE A 625 -9.38 -24.61 -6.14
CA ILE A 625 -8.51 -25.64 -5.58
C ILE A 625 -9.38 -26.66 -4.84
N GLN A 626 -9.26 -27.93 -5.23
CA GLN A 626 -9.90 -29.04 -4.54
C GLN A 626 -9.06 -29.44 -3.32
N ASP A 627 -9.72 -29.58 -2.17
CA ASP A 627 -9.11 -30.12 -0.97
C ASP A 627 -8.89 -31.63 -1.15
N PRO A 628 -7.63 -32.13 -1.15
CA PRO A 628 -7.37 -33.55 -1.23
C PRO A 628 -7.91 -34.22 0.03
N ALA A 629 -8.97 -35.02 -0.09
CA ALA A 629 -9.68 -35.68 1.01
C ALA A 629 -8.81 -36.59 1.92
N LEU A 630 -7.51 -36.73 1.63
CA LEU A 630 -6.54 -37.55 2.35
C LEU A 630 -5.54 -36.73 3.18
N GLU A 631 -5.48 -35.39 3.02
CA GLU A 631 -4.50 -34.53 3.68
C GLU A 631 -5.10 -33.70 4.82
N VAL A 632 -5.38 -34.38 5.92
CA VAL A 632 -5.87 -33.82 7.18
C VAL A 632 -5.11 -32.54 7.60
N GLY A 633 -5.85 -31.43 7.76
CA GLY A 633 -5.33 -30.15 8.30
C GLY A 633 -4.59 -29.26 7.30
N ARG A 634 -4.52 -29.62 6.01
CA ARG A 634 -4.06 -28.73 4.93
C ARG A 634 -5.23 -27.94 4.36
N PHE A 635 -4.94 -26.81 3.71
CA PHE A 635 -5.93 -25.95 3.04
C PHE A 635 -6.99 -25.29 3.93
N ASN A 636 -7.00 -25.54 5.25
CA ASN A 636 -7.91 -24.89 6.17
C ASN A 636 -7.12 -24.04 7.17
N PRO A 637 -7.42 -22.74 7.31
CA PRO A 637 -6.75 -21.90 8.30
C PRO A 637 -7.08 -22.36 9.71
N PHE A 638 -6.09 -22.41 10.60
CA PHE A 638 -6.28 -22.79 11.99
C PHE A 638 -5.62 -21.80 12.96
N LYS A 639 -6.18 -21.70 14.17
CA LYS A 639 -5.74 -20.77 15.22
C LYS A 639 -4.46 -21.26 15.87
N VAL A 640 -3.40 -20.46 15.82
CA VAL A 640 -2.11 -20.78 16.46
C VAL A 640 -1.90 -20.01 17.77
N PHE A 641 -2.38 -18.77 17.84
CA PHE A 641 -2.19 -17.90 19.01
C PHE A 641 -3.41 -17.01 19.26
N THR A 642 -3.69 -16.69 20.52
CA THR A 642 -4.67 -15.68 20.92
C THR A 642 -4.06 -14.60 21.81
N THR A 643 -4.39 -13.36 21.50
CA THR A 643 -4.02 -12.18 22.28
C THR A 643 -4.99 -11.90 23.43
N GLY A 644 -6.00 -12.77 23.63
CA GLY A 644 -7.06 -12.56 24.62
C GLY A 644 -8.07 -11.47 24.22
N GLY A 645 -8.37 -11.36 22.93
CA GLY A 645 -9.34 -10.38 22.39
C GLY A 645 -8.74 -8.99 22.14
N ARG A 646 -7.42 -8.87 21.97
CA ARG A 646 -6.78 -7.63 21.53
C ARG A 646 -6.67 -7.65 19.99
N PRO A 647 -7.28 -6.70 19.27
CA PRO A 647 -7.32 -6.75 17.81
C PRO A 647 -5.93 -6.65 17.18
N ILE A 648 -5.73 -7.35 16.07
CA ILE A 648 -4.52 -7.30 15.25
C ILE A 648 -4.87 -6.63 13.93
N TYR A 649 -4.31 -5.45 13.69
CA TYR A 649 -4.55 -4.64 12.49
C TYR A 649 -3.31 -4.49 11.59
N MET A 650 -2.15 -4.94 12.04
CA MET A 650 -0.90 -4.93 11.28
C MET A 650 -0.54 -6.36 10.86
N GLU A 651 0.27 -6.47 9.80
CA GLU A 651 0.76 -7.76 9.31
C GLU A 651 1.41 -8.58 10.45
N VAL A 652 1.15 -9.90 10.44
CA VAL A 652 1.91 -10.85 11.26
C VAL A 652 3.22 -11.16 10.54
N ASN A 653 4.23 -10.31 10.75
CA ASN A 653 5.47 -10.37 9.99
C ASN A 653 6.26 -11.66 10.27
N ALA A 654 6.47 -12.47 9.24
CA ALA A 654 7.20 -13.73 9.32
C ALA A 654 8.69 -13.52 8.97
N VAL A 655 9.57 -13.68 9.94
CA VAL A 655 11.02 -13.49 9.80
C VAL A 655 11.74 -14.84 9.84
N TYR A 656 12.57 -15.12 8.84
CA TYR A 656 13.39 -16.33 8.84
C TYR A 656 14.55 -16.24 9.85
N VAL A 657 14.55 -17.16 10.82
CA VAL A 657 15.57 -17.27 11.85
C VAL A 657 16.62 -18.30 11.42
N THR A 658 17.69 -17.83 10.78
CA THR A 658 18.75 -18.66 10.18
C THR A 658 19.35 -19.70 11.12
N LYS A 659 19.56 -19.34 12.39
CA LYS A 659 20.14 -20.23 13.42
C LYS A 659 19.23 -21.41 13.76
N LEU A 660 17.91 -21.22 13.68
CA LEU A 660 16.92 -22.26 13.96
C LEU A 660 16.43 -22.98 12.70
N ARG A 661 16.62 -22.37 11.52
CA ARG A 661 15.99 -22.80 10.25
C ARG A 661 14.46 -22.87 10.37
N GLN A 662 13.90 -21.89 11.09
CA GLN A 662 12.48 -21.74 11.37
C GLN A 662 12.10 -20.28 11.19
N HIS A 663 10.80 -20.00 11.18
CA HIS A 663 10.28 -18.64 11.10
C HIS A 663 9.84 -18.17 12.47
N ALA A 664 10.11 -16.90 12.79
CA ALA A 664 9.51 -16.20 13.92
C ALA A 664 8.43 -15.25 13.41
N LEU A 665 7.33 -15.14 14.14
CA LEU A 665 6.24 -14.22 13.87
C LEU A 665 6.36 -13.03 14.80
N LEU A 666 6.39 -11.83 14.24
CA LEU A 666 6.39 -10.56 14.96
C LEU A 666 5.08 -9.84 14.67
N PHE A 667 4.34 -9.48 15.72
CA PHE A 667 3.07 -8.78 15.57
C PHE A 667 2.71 -8.01 16.84
N GLY A 668 1.95 -6.93 16.69
CA GLY A 668 1.43 -6.16 17.81
C GLY A 668 -0.07 -6.01 17.75
N THR A 669 -0.62 -5.54 18.87
CA THR A 669 -2.06 -5.36 19.03
C THR A 669 -2.45 -3.89 19.06
N GLY A 670 -3.66 -3.59 18.63
CA GLY A 670 -4.23 -2.25 18.73
C GLY A 670 -5.33 -2.04 17.71
N ASN A 671 -6.39 -1.34 18.11
CA ASN A 671 -7.48 -0.97 17.22
C ASN A 671 -7.02 0.18 16.31
N ARG A 672 -6.54 -0.14 15.10
CA ARG A 672 -6.06 0.86 14.13
C ARG A 672 -7.21 1.62 13.47
N TRP A 673 -8.38 1.01 13.32
CA TRP A 673 -9.58 1.65 12.78
C TRP A 673 -10.02 2.83 13.65
N ASN A 674 -9.95 2.68 14.98
CA ASN A 674 -10.20 3.77 15.92
C ASN A 674 -9.11 3.87 17.00
N LEU A 675 -8.16 4.78 16.78
CA LEU A 675 -7.08 5.05 17.74
C LEU A 675 -7.58 5.61 19.07
N TRP A 676 -8.75 6.23 19.09
CA TRP A 676 -9.34 6.88 20.27
C TRP A 676 -10.34 6.01 21.01
N ASP A 677 -10.44 4.74 20.62
CA ASP A 677 -11.11 3.74 21.42
C ASP A 677 -10.30 3.47 22.70
N PHE A 678 -10.67 4.16 23.78
CA PHE A 678 -10.11 4.03 25.13
C PHE A 678 -10.79 2.89 25.90
N ASN A 679 -10.54 1.66 25.48
CA ASN A 679 -11.11 0.46 26.08
C ASN A 679 -10.38 0.01 27.38
N ASN A 680 -9.35 0.74 27.80
CA ASN A 680 -8.46 0.45 28.93
C ASN A 680 -7.75 -0.92 28.82
N GLN A 681 -7.65 -1.47 27.62
CA GLN A 681 -6.91 -2.68 27.34
C GLN A 681 -5.43 -2.34 27.19
N GLU A 682 -4.56 -3.08 27.88
CA GLU A 682 -3.11 -2.95 27.67
C GLU A 682 -2.73 -3.53 26.31
N GLY A 683 -1.97 -2.78 25.52
CA GLY A 683 -1.38 -3.26 24.27
C GLY A 683 -0.32 -4.34 24.50
N ARG A 684 0.01 -5.05 23.42
CA ARG A 684 1.03 -6.09 23.40
C ARG A 684 1.83 -6.05 22.10
N PHE A 685 3.11 -6.38 22.18
CA PHE A 685 3.95 -6.76 21.03
C PHE A 685 4.51 -8.15 21.27
N TYR A 686 4.44 -9.04 20.29
CA TYR A 686 4.82 -10.43 20.40
C TYR A 686 5.92 -10.76 19.39
N ALA A 687 6.86 -11.62 19.81
CA ALA A 687 7.77 -12.33 18.93
C ALA A 687 7.77 -13.81 19.33
N ILE A 688 7.32 -14.69 18.43
CA ILE A 688 7.14 -16.12 18.72
C ILE A 688 7.72 -16.97 17.59
N VAL A 689 8.44 -18.04 17.90
CA VAL A 689 8.97 -18.97 16.89
C VAL A 689 7.91 -20.02 16.54
N ASP A 690 7.63 -20.20 15.25
CA ASP A 690 6.89 -21.37 14.77
C ASP A 690 7.77 -22.62 14.92
N SER A 691 7.46 -23.43 15.92
CA SER A 691 8.14 -24.70 16.20
C SER A 691 7.76 -25.82 15.22
N GLY A 692 6.89 -25.56 14.25
CA GLY A 692 6.29 -26.53 13.34
C GLY A 692 4.86 -26.87 13.71
N TRP A 693 4.07 -25.87 14.10
CA TRP A 693 2.67 -26.04 14.51
C TRP A 693 1.83 -26.67 13.43
N LYS A 694 0.97 -27.61 13.83
CA LYS A 694 -0.01 -28.27 12.97
C LYS A 694 -1.38 -28.27 13.63
N ASP A 695 -2.41 -28.31 12.79
CA ASP A 695 -3.76 -28.63 13.26
C ASP A 695 -3.83 -30.10 13.73
N GLY A 696 -4.48 -30.31 14.86
CA GLY A 696 -4.76 -31.61 15.44
C GLY A 696 -6.08 -32.23 14.99
N GLY A 697 -6.91 -31.47 14.26
CA GLY A 697 -8.16 -31.92 13.66
C GLY A 697 -7.95 -33.02 12.63
N ALA A 698 -8.72 -34.11 12.73
CA ALA A 698 -8.69 -35.22 11.77
C ALA A 698 -9.61 -35.01 10.55
N ASP A 699 -10.52 -34.04 10.62
CA ASP A 699 -11.59 -33.81 9.64
C ASP A 699 -11.39 -32.56 8.77
N GLY A 700 -10.37 -31.75 9.06
CA GLY A 700 -10.04 -30.53 8.31
C GLY A 700 -11.02 -29.37 8.49
N VAL A 701 -12.08 -29.51 9.30
CA VAL A 701 -13.12 -28.48 9.47
C VAL A 701 -13.22 -28.02 10.91
N THR A 702 -12.95 -28.90 11.88
CA THR A 702 -13.04 -28.59 13.30
C THR A 702 -11.64 -28.39 13.89
N PHE A 703 -11.38 -27.25 14.52
CA PHE A 703 -10.15 -27.06 15.29
C PHE A 703 -10.15 -27.99 16.51
N ASP A 704 -9.53 -29.17 16.40
CA ASP A 704 -9.42 -30.13 17.51
C ASP A 704 -8.16 -29.93 18.37
N GLY A 705 -7.42 -28.84 18.11
CA GLY A 705 -6.32 -28.38 18.93
C GLY A 705 -5.02 -28.18 18.18
N LEU A 706 -4.07 -27.49 18.81
CA LEU A 706 -2.73 -27.27 18.29
C LEU A 706 -1.82 -28.45 18.65
N ILE A 707 -1.19 -29.05 17.64
CA ILE A 707 -0.08 -29.97 17.84
C ILE A 707 1.22 -29.15 17.79
N ASP A 708 1.87 -29.03 18.94
CA ASP A 708 3.21 -28.47 19.07
C ASP A 708 4.24 -29.59 19.27
N PRO A 709 5.27 -29.72 18.41
CA PRO A 709 6.33 -30.72 18.56
C PRO A 709 7.11 -30.64 19.88
N VAL A 710 7.05 -29.52 20.61
CA VAL A 710 7.96 -29.24 21.74
C VAL A 710 7.28 -29.30 23.13
N GLY A 711 5.95 -29.34 23.25
CA GLY A 711 5.35 -29.32 24.59
C GLY A 711 3.87 -29.67 24.77
N CYS A 712 3.05 -29.74 23.73
CA CYS A 712 1.63 -30.05 23.92
C CYS A 712 1.07 -30.94 22.79
N VAL A 713 0.90 -32.23 23.11
CA VAL A 713 0.38 -33.24 22.17
C VAL A 713 -1.16 -33.22 22.10
N THR A 714 -1.84 -32.42 22.94
CA THR A 714 -3.32 -32.36 23.03
C THR A 714 -3.85 -30.98 23.47
N CYS A 715 -3.31 -29.88 22.96
CA CYS A 715 -3.79 -28.54 23.33
C CYS A 715 -5.06 -28.20 22.57
N THR A 716 -6.24 -28.32 23.20
CA THR A 716 -7.54 -28.00 22.58
C THR A 716 -7.78 -26.50 22.37
N GLN A 717 -6.78 -25.65 22.59
CA GLN A 717 -6.87 -24.19 22.56
C GLN A 717 -5.60 -23.60 21.91
N PRO A 718 -5.68 -22.42 21.26
CA PRO A 718 -4.51 -21.73 20.73
C PRO A 718 -3.54 -21.30 21.85
N LEU A 719 -2.28 -21.03 21.48
CA LEU A 719 -1.28 -20.52 22.42
C LEU A 719 -1.68 -19.15 22.97
N THR A 720 -1.17 -18.82 24.16
CA THR A 720 -1.41 -17.53 24.82
C THR A 720 -0.08 -16.91 25.25
N GLU A 721 -0.08 -15.65 25.65
CA GLU A 721 1.13 -14.99 26.14
C GLU A 721 1.78 -15.65 27.37
N ALA A 722 1.04 -16.52 28.09
CA ALA A 722 1.54 -17.24 29.26
C ALA A 722 2.73 -18.19 28.96
N VAL A 723 2.92 -18.58 27.69
CA VAL A 723 4.05 -19.44 27.27
C VAL A 723 5.26 -18.64 26.78
N LEU A 724 5.24 -17.31 26.86
CA LEU A 724 6.28 -16.42 26.35
C LEU A 724 6.97 -15.66 27.49
N GLN A 725 8.19 -15.18 27.23
CA GLN A 725 8.90 -14.32 28.17
C GLN A 725 8.32 -12.90 28.18
N PRO A 726 7.78 -12.38 29.31
CA PRO A 726 7.48 -10.96 29.42
C PRO A 726 8.77 -10.15 29.53
N ILE A 727 8.84 -9.04 28.81
CA ILE A 727 9.93 -8.06 28.90
C ILE A 727 9.31 -6.70 29.21
N ASP A 728 9.85 -5.98 30.19
CA ASP A 728 9.44 -4.60 30.50
C ASP A 728 10.01 -3.64 29.44
N PRO A 729 9.18 -2.95 28.62
CA PRO A 729 9.68 -2.05 27.60
C PRO A 729 10.42 -0.84 28.18
N ASP A 730 10.02 -0.37 29.35
CA ASP A 730 10.53 0.88 29.98
C ASP A 730 11.83 0.64 30.77
N GLY A 731 12.19 -0.62 31.01
CA GLY A 731 13.41 -0.97 31.74
C GLY A 731 14.66 -0.85 30.86
N ALA A 732 15.50 0.18 31.06
CA ALA A 732 16.76 0.32 30.33
C ALA A 732 17.63 -0.96 30.37
N ASN A 733 18.20 -1.35 29.23
CA ASN A 733 19.01 -2.55 29.09
C ASN A 733 20.52 -2.23 29.05
N ASP A 734 21.32 -3.15 29.61
CA ASP A 734 22.78 -3.12 29.53
C ASP A 734 23.22 -3.85 28.26
N ILE A 735 23.82 -3.13 27.31
CA ILE A 735 24.23 -3.72 26.02
C ILE A 735 25.44 -4.66 26.19
N GLU A 736 26.28 -4.45 27.21
CA GLU A 736 27.40 -5.35 27.52
C GLU A 736 26.92 -6.66 28.15
N ASN A 737 25.72 -6.66 28.74
CA ASN A 737 25.08 -7.83 29.34
C ASN A 737 23.63 -7.98 28.83
N PRO A 738 23.43 -8.28 27.53
CA PRO A 738 22.15 -8.16 26.82
C PRO A 738 21.10 -9.20 27.21
N GLY A 739 21.35 -10.01 28.24
CA GLY A 739 20.49 -11.13 28.62
C GLY A 739 20.46 -12.27 27.59
N PRO A 740 19.61 -13.28 27.82
CA PRO A 740 19.48 -14.43 26.95
C PRO A 740 18.73 -14.09 25.64
N ALA A 741 19.10 -14.76 24.55
CA ALA A 741 18.38 -14.69 23.28
C ALA A 741 17.14 -15.59 23.29
N TYR A 742 16.02 -15.05 23.77
CA TYR A 742 14.76 -15.77 23.96
C TYR A 742 14.21 -16.42 22.67
N LEU A 743 14.46 -15.84 21.49
CA LEU A 743 14.10 -16.49 20.22
C LEU A 743 14.91 -17.77 19.93
N PHE A 744 16.13 -17.92 20.45
CA PHE A 744 16.94 -19.13 20.23
C PHE A 744 16.73 -20.20 21.30
N GLY A 745 15.80 -19.97 22.22
CA GLY A 745 15.50 -20.84 23.34
C GLY A 745 15.39 -20.04 24.64
N ASN A 746 14.40 -20.38 25.45
CA ASN A 746 14.18 -19.72 26.73
C ASN A 746 14.98 -20.42 27.84
N PRO A 747 15.71 -19.68 28.71
CA PRO A 747 16.35 -20.28 29.88
C PRO A 747 15.36 -20.90 30.87
N ASN A 748 14.11 -20.41 30.90
CA ASN A 748 13.03 -21.06 31.62
C ASN A 748 12.47 -22.21 30.76
N PRO A 749 12.62 -23.48 31.16
CA PRO A 749 12.15 -24.62 30.38
C PRO A 749 10.63 -24.74 30.30
N GLU A 750 9.88 -23.95 31.07
CA GLU A 750 8.41 -23.89 30.99
C GLU A 750 7.90 -22.93 29.90
N LEU A 751 8.78 -22.12 29.31
CA LEU A 751 8.45 -21.14 28.28
C LEU A 751 8.96 -21.59 26.91
N LEU A 752 8.22 -21.22 25.87
CA LEU A 752 8.61 -21.44 24.47
C LEU A 752 9.64 -20.39 24.02
N ALA A 753 10.23 -20.63 22.85
CA ALA A 753 11.10 -19.67 22.18
C ALA A 753 10.27 -18.46 21.72
N GLY A 754 10.45 -17.35 22.41
CA GLY A 754 9.66 -16.14 22.18
C GLY A 754 9.59 -15.24 23.40
N TRP A 755 9.12 -14.02 23.15
CA TRP A 755 8.99 -12.96 24.14
C TRP A 755 7.85 -12.01 23.77
N PHE A 756 7.41 -11.20 24.73
CA PHE A 756 6.42 -10.16 24.48
C PHE A 756 6.64 -8.93 25.35
N PHE A 757 6.19 -7.77 24.85
CA PHE A 757 6.11 -6.52 25.61
C PHE A 757 4.67 -6.28 26.08
N PRO A 758 4.43 -6.11 27.39
CA PRO A 758 3.24 -5.41 27.88
C PRO A 758 3.43 -3.90 27.65
N LEU A 759 2.42 -3.25 27.11
CA LEU A 759 2.43 -1.82 26.81
C LEU A 759 1.48 -1.06 27.73
N GLY A 760 1.49 0.27 27.61
CA GLY A 760 0.55 1.14 28.29
C GLY A 760 -0.91 0.78 27.97
N THR A 761 -1.81 1.15 28.87
CA THR A 761 -3.25 1.06 28.63
C THR A 761 -3.62 1.95 27.44
N ASN A 762 -4.38 1.42 26.49
CA ASN A 762 -4.79 2.10 25.25
C ASN A 762 -3.67 2.35 24.22
N GLU A 763 -2.42 1.94 24.50
CA GLU A 763 -1.32 2.03 23.53
C GLU A 763 -1.52 1.03 22.38
N LYS A 764 -1.34 1.48 21.13
CA LYS A 764 -1.70 0.74 19.91
C LYS A 764 -0.53 0.66 18.95
N LEU A 765 -0.31 -0.51 18.35
CA LEU A 765 0.64 -0.62 17.24
C LEU A 765 0.09 0.14 16.03
N ILE A 766 0.89 1.04 15.46
CA ILE A 766 0.48 1.88 14.31
C ILE A 766 1.29 1.64 13.04
N THR A 767 2.34 0.82 13.11
CA THR A 767 3.21 0.48 11.98
C THR A 767 3.45 -1.02 11.92
N GLU A 768 3.62 -1.55 10.71
CA GLU A 768 4.03 -2.93 10.48
C GLU A 768 5.46 -3.13 11.00
N PRO A 769 5.75 -4.20 11.76
CA PRO A 769 7.10 -4.45 12.24
C PRO A 769 8.01 -4.86 11.07
N VAL A 770 9.08 -4.10 10.87
CA VAL A 770 10.10 -4.38 9.85
C VAL A 770 11.33 -4.95 10.52
N THR A 771 11.91 -6.01 9.96
CA THR A 771 13.15 -6.61 10.48
C THR A 771 14.24 -6.63 9.41
N ILE A 772 15.39 -6.00 9.71
CA ILE A 772 16.57 -5.97 8.85
C ILE A 772 17.78 -6.38 9.68
N SER A 773 18.55 -7.37 9.20
CA SER A 773 19.80 -7.81 9.86
C SER A 773 19.65 -8.17 11.35
N GLY A 774 18.48 -8.71 11.75
CA GLY A 774 18.20 -9.10 13.14
C GLY A 774 17.80 -7.94 14.06
N ILE A 775 17.53 -6.76 13.49
CA ILE A 775 16.99 -5.60 14.19
C ILE A 775 15.55 -5.37 13.73
N SER A 776 14.64 -5.17 14.67
CA SER A 776 13.24 -4.88 14.41
C SER A 776 12.90 -3.43 14.76
N PHE A 777 12.09 -2.83 13.89
CA PHE A 777 11.58 -1.46 13.99
C PHE A 777 10.06 -1.48 13.94
N PHE A 778 9.44 -0.73 14.85
CA PHE A 778 7.99 -0.55 14.89
C PHE A 778 7.65 0.63 15.79
N THR A 779 6.41 1.09 15.71
CA THR A 779 5.95 2.28 16.40
C THR A 779 4.65 1.98 17.13
N PHE A 780 4.65 2.31 18.41
CA PHE A 780 3.45 2.36 19.22
C PHE A 780 2.96 3.80 19.35
N TYR A 781 1.65 3.96 19.43
CA TYR A 781 1.03 5.25 19.65
C TYR A 781 0.21 5.23 20.93
N ASP A 782 0.50 6.18 21.80
CA ASP A 782 -0.23 6.42 23.04
C ASP A 782 -1.25 7.55 22.82
N PRO A 783 -2.54 7.20 22.67
CA PRO A 783 -3.58 8.18 22.42
C PRO A 783 -3.89 9.05 23.63
N ILE A 784 -4.06 10.35 23.42
CA ILE A 784 -4.42 11.33 24.45
C ILE A 784 -5.58 12.19 23.96
N SER A 785 -6.65 12.26 24.76
CA SER A 785 -7.71 13.27 24.58
C SER A 785 -7.60 14.34 25.66
N SER A 786 -7.44 15.60 25.27
CA SER A 786 -7.38 16.75 26.17
C SER A 786 -8.45 17.77 25.81
N GLU A 787 -8.94 18.55 26.78
CA GLU A 787 -9.87 19.64 26.54
C GLU A 787 -9.11 20.97 26.62
N ILE A 788 -9.05 21.72 25.52
CA ILE A 788 -8.42 23.03 25.43
C ILE A 788 -9.50 24.04 25.01
N ASP A 789 -9.76 25.04 25.85
CA ASP A 789 -10.73 26.12 25.58
C ASP A 789 -12.16 25.65 25.21
N GLY A 790 -12.59 24.50 25.75
CA GLY A 790 -13.91 23.91 25.50
C GLY A 790 -14.00 23.10 24.19
N VAL A 791 -12.87 22.87 23.52
CA VAL A 791 -12.73 21.98 22.36
C VAL A 791 -11.92 20.75 22.76
N CYS A 792 -12.41 19.55 22.44
CA CYS A 792 -11.66 18.32 22.64
C CYS A 792 -10.52 18.22 21.62
N ALA A 793 -9.29 18.52 22.05
CA ALA A 793 -8.08 18.30 21.28
C ALA A 793 -7.60 16.84 21.46
N ARG A 794 -7.73 16.04 20.40
CA ARG A 794 -7.18 14.69 20.33
C ARG A 794 -5.74 14.75 19.79
N GLY A 795 -4.84 13.98 20.40
CA GLY A 795 -3.43 13.90 20.08
C GLY A 795 -2.81 12.66 20.71
N GLY A 796 -1.49 12.64 20.87
CA GLY A 796 -0.81 11.50 21.45
C GLY A 796 0.67 11.48 21.12
N GLU A 797 1.39 10.55 21.74
CA GLU A 797 2.83 10.37 21.59
C GLU A 797 3.13 9.07 20.85
N SER A 798 4.12 9.10 19.96
CA SER A 798 4.62 7.89 19.29
C SER A 798 5.90 7.40 19.96
N LYS A 799 5.95 6.13 20.34
CA LYS A 799 7.14 5.44 20.80
C LYS A 799 7.75 4.66 19.65
N LEU A 800 8.93 5.09 19.21
CA LEU A 800 9.66 4.56 18.07
C LEU A 800 10.67 3.51 18.56
N PHE A 801 10.37 2.24 18.36
CA PHE A 801 11.20 1.13 18.86
C PHE A 801 12.33 0.78 17.89
N LEU A 802 13.51 0.52 18.46
CA LEU A 802 14.69 0.01 17.78
C LEU A 802 15.31 -1.09 18.65
N ILE A 803 15.04 -2.34 18.31
CA ILE A 803 15.41 -3.47 19.16
C ILE A 803 16.05 -4.61 18.39
N ASN A 804 16.80 -5.44 19.11
CA ASN A 804 17.28 -6.72 18.60
C ASN A 804 16.12 -7.73 18.61
N THR A 805 15.84 -8.35 17.48
CA THR A 805 14.71 -9.29 17.35
C THR A 805 14.83 -10.49 18.30
N ALA A 806 16.05 -10.95 18.60
CA ALA A 806 16.27 -12.20 19.32
C ALA A 806 16.04 -12.11 20.85
N ASN A 807 16.31 -10.95 21.45
CA ASN A 807 16.26 -10.75 22.91
C ASN A 807 15.55 -9.44 23.33
N ALA A 808 15.08 -8.65 22.37
CA ALA A 808 14.42 -7.37 22.59
C ALA A 808 15.29 -6.31 23.28
N VAL A 809 16.61 -6.36 23.10
CA VAL A 809 17.56 -5.32 23.59
C VAL A 809 17.45 -4.06 22.74
N GLY A 810 17.34 -2.91 23.39
CA GLY A 810 17.26 -1.59 22.76
C GLY A 810 18.61 -1.00 22.39
N TYR A 811 18.62 -0.11 21.38
CA TYR A 811 19.83 0.53 20.84
C TYR A 811 19.88 2.05 21.00
N TYR A 812 18.93 2.70 21.69
CA TYR A 812 19.01 4.14 21.94
C TYR A 812 19.89 4.46 23.16
N PRO A 813 21.08 5.09 23.01
CA PRO A 813 21.99 5.31 24.14
C PRO A 813 21.45 6.37 25.11
N VAL A 814 21.44 6.03 26.41
CA VAL A 814 21.18 6.98 27.51
C VAL A 814 22.48 7.31 28.23
N THR A 815 23.30 6.28 28.48
CA THR A 815 24.66 6.40 29.01
C THR A 815 25.60 5.54 28.16
N ALA A 816 26.87 5.41 28.56
CA ALA A 816 27.83 4.59 27.81
C ALA A 816 27.44 3.10 27.72
N THR A 817 26.70 2.57 28.71
CA THR A 817 26.32 1.15 28.77
C THR A 817 24.82 0.91 28.87
N GLN A 818 24.03 1.93 29.24
CA GLN A 818 22.57 1.82 29.34
C GLN A 818 21.89 2.37 28.10
N TYR A 819 21.01 1.54 27.55
CA TYR A 819 20.26 1.83 26.33
C TYR A 819 18.76 1.64 26.56
N GLU A 820 17.97 2.47 25.89
CA GLU A 820 16.51 2.39 25.83
C GLU A 820 16.07 1.67 24.55
N ARG A 821 14.88 1.09 24.61
CA ARG A 821 14.26 0.35 23.48
C ARG A 821 13.57 1.25 22.48
N TYR A 822 13.16 2.44 22.90
CA TYR A 822 12.43 3.37 22.08
C TYR A 822 12.83 4.81 22.37
N VAL A 823 12.52 5.70 21.44
CA VAL A 823 12.50 7.15 21.65
C VAL A 823 11.07 7.66 21.48
N VAL A 824 10.74 8.77 22.13
CA VAL A 824 9.40 9.37 22.08
C VAL A 824 9.37 10.54 21.10
N SER A 825 8.38 10.52 20.22
CA SER A 825 7.95 11.67 19.41
C SER A 825 6.64 12.20 19.97
N SER A 826 6.52 13.51 20.17
CA SER A 826 5.28 14.15 20.64
C SER A 826 4.17 14.23 19.57
N LYS A 827 4.39 13.60 18.42
CA LYS A 827 3.51 13.58 17.26
C LYS A 827 3.34 12.15 16.75
N PHE A 828 2.25 11.90 16.04
CA PHE A 828 2.06 10.67 15.29
C PHE A 828 3.18 10.50 14.24
N THR A 829 3.60 9.27 13.94
CA THR A 829 4.64 9.00 12.92
C THR A 829 4.24 7.90 11.91
N THR A 830 4.78 7.96 10.69
CA THR A 830 4.56 6.97 9.61
C THR A 830 5.17 5.60 9.91
N GLN A 831 4.82 4.62 9.05
CA GLN A 831 5.68 3.49 8.75
C GLN A 831 7.13 3.96 8.48
N PRO A 832 8.15 3.38 9.15
CA PRO A 832 9.53 3.65 8.83
C PRO A 832 9.88 3.24 7.39
N PHE A 833 10.68 4.05 6.71
CA PHE A 833 11.20 3.78 5.37
C PHE A 833 12.72 3.73 5.38
N ALA A 834 13.28 3.05 4.37
CA ALA A 834 14.71 2.90 4.19
C ALA A 834 15.21 3.81 3.05
N GLU A 835 16.36 4.42 3.26
CA GLU A 835 17.07 5.25 2.30
C GLU A 835 18.53 4.78 2.20
N LEU A 836 19.08 4.58 1.00
CA LEU A 836 20.52 4.39 0.88
C LEU A 836 21.24 5.73 1.09
N SER A 837 22.30 5.75 1.90
CA SER A 837 23.07 6.96 2.17
C SER A 837 23.87 7.44 0.95
N THR A 838 24.07 6.57 -0.04
CA THR A 838 24.67 6.92 -1.33
C THR A 838 23.62 7.39 -2.32
N THR A 839 23.97 8.44 -3.07
CA THR A 839 23.13 9.07 -4.10
C THR A 839 23.89 9.10 -5.44
N GLN A 840 23.21 8.97 -6.59
CA GLN A 840 23.87 9.23 -7.90
C GLN A 840 23.98 10.72 -8.20
N ASN A 841 23.26 11.58 -7.46
CA ASN A 841 23.40 13.03 -7.56
C ASN A 841 24.76 13.47 -7.00
N GLN A 842 25.66 13.97 -7.85
CA GLN A 842 26.96 14.51 -7.43
C GLN A 842 26.80 15.90 -6.80
N GLY A 843 27.06 16.04 -5.50
CA GLY A 843 27.25 17.36 -4.88
C GLY A 843 28.65 17.93 -5.18
N ASP A 844 28.76 19.25 -5.33
CA ASP A 844 30.04 19.95 -5.51
C ASP A 844 30.95 19.73 -4.28
N THR A 845 31.90 18.79 -4.40
CA THR A 845 33.02 18.51 -3.47
C THR A 845 32.67 18.09 -2.04
N GLY A 846 32.23 16.84 -1.88
CA GLY A 846 32.18 16.14 -0.60
C GLY A 846 31.16 15.03 -0.68
N THR A 847 31.41 13.89 -0.07
CA THR A 847 30.37 12.87 0.14
C THR A 847 29.11 13.58 0.68
N ALA A 848 27.94 13.27 0.11
CA ALA A 848 26.66 13.74 0.63
C ALA A 848 26.34 13.05 1.98
N ASP A 849 27.32 12.99 2.88
CA ASP A 849 27.18 12.40 4.20
C ASP A 849 26.30 13.34 5.01
N GLU A 850 25.06 12.92 5.24
CA GLU A 850 24.21 13.48 6.27
C GLU A 850 25.00 13.40 7.60
N GLU A 851 25.45 14.52 8.15
CA GLU A 851 26.24 14.51 9.38
C GLU A 851 25.42 13.85 10.50
N TRP A 852 25.82 12.64 10.90
CA TRP A 852 25.15 11.90 11.96
C TRP A 852 25.35 12.58 13.30
N THR A 853 24.29 12.60 14.09
CA THR A 853 24.38 12.96 15.50
C THR A 853 25.27 11.95 16.26
N ASP A 854 25.76 12.34 17.44
CA ASP A 854 26.51 11.43 18.33
C ASP A 854 25.72 10.15 18.66
N GLN A 855 24.39 10.28 18.74
CA GLN A 855 23.46 9.18 18.98
C GLN A 855 23.44 8.19 17.80
N LEU A 856 23.26 8.68 16.57
CA LEU A 856 23.24 7.83 15.37
C LEU A 856 24.60 7.18 15.11
N THR A 857 25.69 7.90 15.39
CA THR A 857 27.06 7.35 15.33
C THR A 857 27.24 6.20 16.32
N THR A 858 26.71 6.35 17.53
CA THR A 858 26.74 5.29 18.55
C THR A 858 25.90 4.09 18.10
N ILE A 859 24.67 4.31 17.64
CA ILE A 859 23.80 3.25 17.09
C ILE A 859 24.53 2.49 15.97
N ASN A 860 25.11 3.18 14.98
CA ASN A 860 25.84 2.53 13.89
C ASN A 860 26.95 1.62 14.42
N ARG A 861 27.73 2.09 15.40
CA ARG A 861 28.81 1.33 16.01
C ARG A 861 28.29 0.04 16.65
N GLU A 862 27.27 0.14 17.51
CA GLU A 862 26.69 -1.03 18.18
C GLU A 862 26.12 -2.05 17.16
N LEU A 863 25.49 -1.56 16.09
CA LEU A 863 24.95 -2.42 15.04
C LEU A 863 26.03 -3.14 14.22
N ARG A 864 27.23 -2.54 14.07
CA ARG A 864 28.38 -3.21 13.44
C ARG A 864 28.86 -4.39 14.27
N GLU A 865 28.75 -4.34 15.60
CA GLU A 865 29.19 -5.41 16.49
C GLU A 865 28.33 -6.68 16.40
N LEU A 866 27.09 -6.56 15.89
CA LEU A 866 26.19 -7.69 15.65
C LEU A 866 26.60 -8.53 14.44
N GLN A 867 27.38 -7.96 13.53
CA GLN A 867 27.77 -8.62 12.30
C GLN A 867 28.96 -9.58 12.54
N PRO A 868 29.09 -10.66 11.75
CA PRO A 868 30.24 -11.56 11.82
C PRO A 868 31.58 -10.81 11.79
N ALA A 869 32.59 -11.29 12.54
CA ALA A 869 33.92 -10.67 12.55
C ALA A 869 34.64 -10.68 11.17
N THR A 870 34.16 -11.50 10.24
CA THR A 870 34.59 -11.56 8.83
C THR A 870 34.05 -10.42 7.98
N CYS A 871 33.02 -9.71 8.44
CA CYS A 871 32.39 -8.61 7.73
C CYS A 871 33.35 -7.45 7.49
N ARG A 872 33.33 -6.95 6.25
CA ARG A 872 33.85 -5.62 5.90
C ARG A 872 32.65 -4.71 5.66
N PHE A 873 32.67 -3.52 6.24
CA PHE A 873 31.58 -2.58 6.08
C PHE A 873 31.80 -1.71 4.86
N ALA A 874 30.73 -1.53 4.07
CA ALA A 874 30.72 -0.54 3.02
C ALA A 874 30.89 0.88 3.60
N ASN A 875 31.22 1.84 2.73
CA ASN A 875 31.26 3.26 3.07
C ASN A 875 29.87 3.92 3.03
N TYR A 876 28.79 3.13 2.95
CA TYR A 876 27.41 3.58 2.92
C TYR A 876 26.54 2.75 3.87
N THR A 877 25.38 3.31 4.21
CA THR A 877 24.40 2.73 5.12
C THR A 877 23.02 2.65 4.48
N ILE A 878 22.16 1.84 5.11
CA ILE A 878 20.72 1.86 4.89
C ILE A 878 20.13 2.67 6.04
N ASP A 879 19.74 3.89 5.78
CA ASP A 879 19.24 4.85 6.75
C ASP A 879 17.74 4.64 6.94
N ILE A 880 17.35 4.32 8.17
CA ILE A 880 15.96 4.12 8.55
C ILE A 880 15.40 5.41 9.10
N LYS A 881 14.35 5.93 8.47
CA LYS A 881 13.72 7.20 8.80
C LYS A 881 12.20 7.02 8.92
N THR A 882 11.53 7.95 9.58
CA THR A 882 10.07 8.04 9.68
C THR A 882 9.64 9.50 9.61
N ILE A 883 8.38 9.77 9.29
CA ILE A 883 7.87 11.13 9.22
C ILE A 883 6.79 11.35 10.28
N ARG A 884 6.86 12.51 10.92
CA ARG A 884 5.85 13.00 11.84
C ARG A 884 4.63 13.54 11.09
N SER A 885 3.49 13.61 11.78
CA SER A 885 2.25 14.20 11.25
C SER A 885 2.37 15.67 10.81
N ASP A 886 3.42 16.39 11.23
CA ASP A 886 3.72 17.75 10.78
C ASP A 886 4.72 17.78 9.60
N THR A 887 4.91 16.66 8.90
CA THR A 887 5.89 16.42 7.82
C THR A 887 7.36 16.38 8.24
N GLY A 888 7.67 16.56 9.54
CA GLY A 888 9.05 16.51 10.02
C GLY A 888 9.67 15.12 9.97
N ILE A 889 10.90 15.00 9.49
CA ILE A 889 11.63 13.72 9.36
C ILE A 889 12.36 13.40 10.67
N ILE A 890 12.29 12.13 11.09
CA ILE A 890 13.07 11.58 12.20
C ILE A 890 13.99 10.47 11.65
N PHE A 891 15.29 10.61 11.89
CA PHE A 891 16.28 9.59 11.56
C PHE A 891 16.40 8.61 12.74
N LEU A 892 15.99 7.35 12.52
CA LEU A 892 15.95 6.30 13.54
C LEU A 892 17.29 5.58 13.69
N ALA A 893 17.86 5.08 12.60
CA ALA A 893 19.10 4.31 12.63
C ALA A 893 19.82 4.22 11.28
N PRO A 894 21.14 4.47 11.21
CA PRO A 894 21.95 4.13 10.04
C PRO A 894 22.40 2.65 10.11
N ILE A 895 21.77 1.77 9.34
CA ILE A 895 22.09 0.34 9.32
C ILE A 895 23.38 0.10 8.50
N PRO A 896 24.43 -0.48 9.10
CA PRO A 896 25.67 -0.74 8.38
C PRO A 896 25.51 -1.90 7.38
N VAL A 897 26.01 -1.72 6.17
CA VAL A 897 26.02 -2.78 5.14
C VAL A 897 27.28 -3.63 5.30
N CYS A 898 27.11 -4.88 5.79
CA CYS A 898 28.19 -5.87 5.81
C CYS A 898 28.36 -6.51 4.43
N ILE A 899 29.61 -6.59 3.98
CA ILE A 899 30.05 -7.35 2.82
C ILE A 899 30.98 -8.47 3.31
N GLU A 900 30.58 -9.72 3.09
CA GLU A 900 31.37 -10.90 3.43
C GLU A 900 32.08 -11.45 2.18
N GLY A 901 33.40 -11.61 2.26
CA GLY A 901 34.27 -11.91 1.12
C GLY A 901 34.23 -13.35 0.60
N HIS A 902 33.05 -13.95 0.47
CA HIS A 902 32.91 -15.28 -0.13
C HIS A 902 32.77 -15.26 -1.66
N ASN A 903 32.38 -14.12 -2.27
CA ASN A 903 32.13 -13.98 -3.71
C ASN A 903 32.77 -12.71 -4.32
N TRP A 904 34.07 -12.46 -4.12
CA TRP A 904 34.74 -11.33 -4.77
C TRP A 904 35.56 -11.74 -6.00
N LYS A 905 35.12 -11.29 -7.18
CA LYS A 905 35.97 -11.10 -8.36
C LYS A 905 36.30 -9.63 -8.65
N GLU A 906 35.79 -8.68 -7.89
CA GLU A 906 35.97 -7.24 -8.13
C GLU A 906 36.63 -6.55 -6.93
N TYR A 907 37.93 -6.80 -6.78
CA TYR A 907 38.87 -5.91 -6.10
C TYR A 907 40.09 -5.72 -7.01
#